data_AF-A0A815ZZ32-F1
#
_entry.id   AF-A0A815ZZ32-F1
#
_cell.length_a   1.000
_cell.length_b   1.000
_cell.length_c   1.000
_cell.angle_alpha   90.00
_cell.angle_beta   90.00
_cell.angle_gamma   90.00
#
_symmetry.space_group_name_H-M   'P 1'
#
loop_
_entity.id
_entity.type
_entity.pdbx_description
1 polymer ?
#
loop_
_entity_poly.entity_id
_entity_poly.type
_entity_poly.pdbx_seq_one_letter_code
_entity_poly.pdbx_strand_id
1 'polypeptide(L)'
;MRMLNVRVLLEKDILYSQRQVTVESLPQWCVQTRPCIPTTSGQLLPSIHIFANHLRTIVGPHLPVFACNLPNILPELWQQFFQFKIELFVEDYFDLLERIHHSSSPLNDEEEQRIQLIYTGLINQIRLKNYKKKKSLFLLSTQNQQFHVSNELVLSIDKDLILPSSVKQLKLNDENVRHPHLGLLLDVVQVRAVTRADLSLSKQIIYHPSRSLSTKLRNIQPYLFALAEHHKVNDHAIDCDLVIFEADRLELVYNNEIFIHEVPVHLQQTQLYVKRPWYGEETIAALPHILCKQLRLPVHFEAELDRMLKERSVNGVDRYFQVQNILIQPHFFYPELLTIGGSREKFATQIDRDNNNLFYHLPSSLTTTELFLAALEAQDSKWSGYVYHFTHLENAVAIIRERKLKARGHITNFKDCAAFNVIKGTRSQVKNFARFYFRPLTPTQRCNENLSSSELISRFGNRPMCPVPIFFRFNLRSLLAIENLQWKVSLGNMASPHTEFDCTSEIVRKFDFHYVYADLRTERGKYASQQEFLIETELDFDLLNNTDIELFVQNENAYKSLSSFFETCRYSIDIDLQYFFDYNGRVNVKYSQTTPTKISISIDYPKKSADDTLGQLFLQIKSKAPTKTITGNLLGVFERDGIYTILGRQRISFVPESELLQYAVFYRYDTQIWLVYTNYNDPIFRVPTREESDDEPL
;
A
#
# COMPACT_ATOMS: atom_id res chain seq x y z
N MET A 1 42.94 57.98 51.24
CA MET A 1 43.13 59.25 50.52
C MET A 1 44.40 59.95 51.06
N ARG A 2 45.53 59.82 50.37
CA ARG A 2 46.74 60.64 50.53
C ARG A 2 47.25 60.90 49.11
N MET A 3 47.14 62.13 48.64
CA MET A 3 47.63 62.54 47.33
C MET A 3 49.16 62.56 47.36
N LEU A 4 49.79 61.69 46.56
CA LEU A 4 51.22 61.75 46.28
C LEU A 4 51.43 62.63 45.05
N ASN A 5 52.13 63.74 45.24
CA ASN A 5 52.54 64.67 44.20
C ASN A 5 53.90 64.18 43.66
N VAL A 6 53.89 63.48 42.53
CA VAL A 6 55.13 63.07 41.84
C VAL A 6 55.29 63.99 40.64
N ARG A 7 56.04 65.09 40.84
CA ARG A 7 56.69 65.80 39.75
C ARG A 7 57.79 64.89 39.19
N VAL A 8 57.93 64.93 37.87
CA VAL A 8 58.96 64.30 37.01
C VAL A 8 58.59 62.94 36.44
N LEU A 9 57.77 62.96 35.38
CA LEU A 9 57.96 62.16 34.17
C LEU A 9 57.65 63.07 32.97
N LEU A 10 58.69 63.45 32.23
CA LEU A 10 58.61 64.27 31.02
C LEU A 10 58.32 63.37 29.82
N GLU A 11 57.16 63.53 29.17
CA GLU A 11 56.98 63.15 27.78
C GLU A 11 55.81 63.92 27.13
N LYS A 12 56.02 64.32 25.87
CA LYS A 12 55.38 65.49 25.23
C LYS A 12 53.94 65.28 24.72
N ASP A 13 53.34 64.11 24.91
CA ASP A 13 52.02 63.78 24.32
C ASP A 13 50.82 64.16 25.20
N ILE A 14 51.03 64.56 26.45
CA ILE A 14 49.93 64.92 27.38
C ILE A 14 49.51 66.40 27.22
N LEU A 15 50.33 67.25 26.59
CA LEU A 15 50.17 68.71 26.64
C LEU A 15 49.34 69.35 25.51
N TYR A 16 48.84 68.61 24.52
CA TYR A 16 48.11 69.21 23.37
C TYR A 16 46.82 68.50 22.95
N SER A 17 46.01 68.04 23.92
CA SER A 17 44.59 67.77 23.63
C SER A 17 43.71 68.61 24.58
N GLN A 18 42.86 69.48 24.01
CA GLN A 18 41.83 70.24 24.74
C GLN A 18 40.65 69.35 25.17
N ARG A 19 40.93 68.13 25.62
CA ARG A 19 39.96 67.24 26.29
C ARG A 19 40.61 66.80 27.59
N GLN A 20 40.12 67.31 28.72
CA GLN A 20 40.46 66.78 30.03
C GLN A 20 39.91 65.35 30.11
N VAL A 21 40.79 64.35 29.95
CA VAL A 21 40.45 62.96 30.22
C VAL A 21 40.76 62.70 31.68
N THR A 22 39.73 62.59 32.52
CA THR A 22 39.86 62.18 33.91
C THR A 22 40.19 60.68 33.94
N VAL A 23 41.35 60.31 34.50
CA VAL A 23 41.78 58.90 34.63
C VAL A 23 41.95 58.54 36.10
N GLU A 24 41.44 57.39 36.52
CA GLU A 24 41.44 56.96 37.93
C GLU A 24 42.83 56.61 38.46
N SER A 25 43.73 56.14 37.58
CA SER A 25 45.11 55.75 37.91
C SER A 25 46.01 55.94 36.68
N LEU A 26 47.06 56.79 36.82
CA LEU A 26 48.01 57.06 35.75
C LEU A 26 48.78 55.79 35.30
N PRO A 27 49.28 54.91 36.21
CA PRO A 27 49.88 53.64 35.81
C PRO A 27 48.91 52.75 35.03
N GLN A 28 47.63 52.69 35.43
CA GLN A 28 46.62 51.88 34.75
C GLN A 28 46.30 52.40 33.35
N TRP A 29 46.12 53.71 33.20
CA TRP A 29 45.92 54.34 31.89
C TRP A 29 47.12 54.10 30.97
N CYS A 30 48.34 54.19 31.50
CA CYS A 30 49.57 53.97 30.74
C CYS A 30 49.61 52.55 30.16
N VAL A 31 49.38 51.53 30.98
CA VAL A 31 49.40 50.14 30.50
C VAL A 31 48.26 49.82 29.53
N GLN A 32 47.11 50.48 29.67
CA GLN A 32 45.94 50.26 28.80
C GLN A 32 46.04 50.95 27.44
N THR A 33 46.85 52.01 27.31
CA THR A 33 46.91 52.81 26.08
C THR A 33 48.23 52.71 25.35
N ARG A 34 49.34 52.48 26.07
CA ARG A 34 50.67 52.42 25.48
C ARG A 34 51.10 50.98 25.20
N PRO A 35 51.81 50.73 24.08
CA PRO A 35 52.42 49.44 23.79
C PRO A 35 53.63 49.21 24.72
N CYS A 36 53.38 48.75 25.95
CA CYS A 36 54.43 48.56 26.95
C CYS A 36 54.39 47.18 27.63
N ILE A 37 53.42 46.33 27.33
CA ILE A 37 53.31 45.00 27.91
C ILE A 37 53.84 43.97 26.89
N PRO A 38 54.83 43.14 27.28
CA PRO A 38 55.40 42.13 26.39
C PRO A 38 54.43 40.98 26.15
N THR A 39 54.37 40.52 24.89
CA THR A 39 53.50 39.43 24.46
C THR A 39 54.29 38.22 23.96
N THR A 40 53.64 37.06 23.93
CA THR A 40 54.18 35.82 23.35
C THR A 40 54.45 35.93 21.84
N SER A 41 53.84 36.92 21.17
CA SER A 41 54.12 37.25 19.77
C SER A 41 55.39 38.10 19.58
N GLY A 42 56.10 38.46 20.67
CA GLY A 42 57.32 39.27 20.63
C GLY A 42 57.08 40.77 20.43
N GLN A 43 55.82 41.21 20.48
CA GLN A 43 55.44 42.62 20.35
C GLN A 43 55.13 43.23 21.71
N LEU A 44 55.31 44.55 21.85
CA LEU A 44 54.76 45.30 22.98
C LEU A 44 53.37 45.78 22.60
N LEU A 45 52.36 45.45 23.41
CA LEU A 45 50.98 45.88 23.18
C LEU A 45 50.38 46.53 24.43
N PRO A 46 49.35 47.38 24.28
CA PRO A 46 48.55 47.83 25.40
C PRO A 46 47.82 46.66 26.06
N SER A 47 47.66 46.71 27.38
CA SER A 47 47.12 45.61 28.19
C SER A 47 45.73 45.16 27.73
N ILE A 48 44.87 46.07 27.29
CA ILE A 48 43.51 45.75 26.79
C ILE A 48 43.49 44.90 25.51
N HIS A 49 44.61 44.80 24.79
CA HIS A 49 44.75 43.99 23.57
C HIS A 49 45.40 42.64 23.81
N ILE A 50 45.75 42.32 25.07
CA ILE A 50 46.50 41.12 25.44
C ILE A 50 45.57 40.12 26.10
N PHE A 51 45.74 38.85 25.76
CA PHE A 51 45.01 37.73 26.35
C PHE A 51 45.71 37.22 27.61
N ALA A 52 44.90 36.80 28.58
CA ALA A 52 45.37 36.25 29.85
C ALA A 52 46.06 34.88 29.67
N ASN A 53 47.00 34.56 30.57
CA ASN A 53 47.87 33.38 30.47
C ASN A 53 47.12 32.05 30.46
N HIS A 54 45.96 31.94 31.11
CA HIS A 54 45.15 30.71 31.12
C HIS A 54 44.58 30.36 29.74
N LEU A 55 44.46 31.33 28.82
CA LEU A 55 44.01 31.08 27.45
C LEU A 55 45.11 30.55 26.53
N ARG A 56 46.37 30.50 27.01
CA ARG A 56 47.56 30.11 26.22
C ARG A 56 47.41 28.75 25.54
N THR A 57 46.72 27.81 26.17
CA THR A 57 46.46 26.47 25.63
C THR A 57 45.65 26.52 24.33
N ILE A 58 44.72 27.45 24.21
CA ILE A 58 43.84 27.62 23.05
C ILE A 58 44.45 28.57 22.02
N VAL A 59 45.02 29.70 22.46
CA VAL A 59 45.49 30.74 21.52
C VAL A 59 46.90 30.51 20.99
N GLY A 60 47.73 29.74 21.71
CA GLY A 60 49.09 29.40 21.32
C GLY A 60 49.97 30.62 21.00
N PRO A 61 50.85 30.54 19.97
CA PRO A 61 51.66 31.67 19.51
C PRO A 61 50.91 32.65 18.59
N HIS A 62 49.65 32.36 18.24
CA HIS A 62 48.94 33.06 17.16
C HIS A 62 48.29 34.37 17.61
N LEU A 63 47.92 34.50 18.89
CA LEU A 63 47.42 35.75 19.48
C LEU A 63 48.33 36.23 20.62
N PRO A 64 48.35 37.55 20.90
CA PRO A 64 49.22 38.13 21.92
C PRO A 64 48.77 37.73 23.33
N VAL A 65 49.47 36.77 23.94
CA VAL A 65 49.31 36.43 25.38
C VAL A 65 50.38 37.15 26.17
N PHE A 66 50.10 37.51 27.42
CA PHE A 66 51.10 38.13 28.29
C PHE A 66 52.34 37.22 28.47
N ALA A 67 53.52 37.71 28.07
CA ALA A 67 54.78 36.97 28.12
C ALA A 67 55.41 37.02 29.53
N CYS A 68 54.77 36.34 30.48
CA CYS A 68 55.25 36.23 31.84
C CYS A 68 55.42 34.77 32.27
N ASN A 69 56.49 34.51 33.02
CA ASN A 69 56.83 33.18 33.56
C ASN A 69 56.08 32.85 34.88
N LEU A 70 55.08 33.66 35.26
CA LEU A 70 54.25 33.49 36.46
C LEU A 70 53.16 32.41 36.26
N PRO A 71 52.56 31.88 37.35
CA PRO A 71 51.47 30.90 37.25
C PRO A 71 50.34 31.38 36.33
N ASN A 72 49.65 30.43 35.68
CA ASN A 72 48.64 30.67 34.64
C ASN A 72 47.51 31.65 35.01
N ILE A 73 47.37 31.99 36.30
CA ILE A 73 46.37 32.90 36.84
C ILE A 73 47.09 34.02 37.62
N LEU A 74 46.92 35.26 37.18
CA LEU A 74 47.40 36.44 37.91
C LEU A 74 46.57 36.64 39.19
N PRO A 75 47.15 37.18 40.28
CA PRO A 75 46.37 37.60 41.45
C PRO A 75 45.29 38.62 41.07
N GLU A 76 44.16 38.63 41.80
CA GLU A 76 42.97 39.46 41.51
C GLU A 76 43.30 40.94 41.31
N LEU A 77 44.18 41.51 42.15
CA LEU A 77 44.64 42.89 42.04
C LEU A 77 45.33 43.19 40.70
N TRP A 78 46.11 42.24 40.18
CA TRP A 78 46.79 42.39 38.89
C TRP A 78 45.86 42.17 37.70
N GLN A 79 44.85 41.29 37.85
CA GLN A 79 43.80 41.14 36.84
C GLN A 79 43.00 42.44 36.69
N GLN A 80 42.61 43.07 37.80
CA GLN A 80 41.92 44.36 37.82
C GLN A 80 42.78 45.50 37.26
N PHE A 81 44.09 45.46 37.54
CA PHE A 81 45.04 46.46 37.04
C PHE A 81 45.24 46.36 35.51
N PHE A 82 45.56 45.17 35.00
CA PHE A 82 45.88 45.01 33.58
C PHE A 82 44.64 44.92 32.67
N GLN A 83 43.55 44.33 33.16
CA GLN A 83 42.32 44.08 32.39
C GLN A 83 42.61 43.35 31.07
N PHE A 84 43.47 42.32 31.12
CA PHE A 84 43.68 41.43 29.99
C PHE A 84 42.37 40.77 29.57
N LYS A 85 42.26 40.40 28.29
CA LYS A 85 41.14 39.60 27.80
C LYS A 85 41.16 38.22 28.46
N ILE A 86 40.14 37.95 29.27
CA ILE A 86 40.00 36.70 30.05
C ILE A 86 39.16 35.64 29.34
N GLU A 87 38.45 36.02 28.28
CA GLU A 87 37.62 35.15 27.45
C GLU A 87 37.90 35.44 25.97
N LEU A 88 37.66 34.44 25.11
CA LEU A 88 37.69 34.58 23.66
C LEU A 88 36.27 34.83 23.16
N PHE A 89 36.09 35.67 22.14
CA PHE A 89 34.82 35.77 21.41
C PHE A 89 34.89 34.98 20.10
N VAL A 90 33.74 34.77 19.45
CA VAL A 90 33.62 34.02 18.17
C VAL A 90 34.60 34.54 17.11
N GLU A 91 34.75 35.86 17.01
CA GLU A 91 35.69 36.55 16.13
C GLU A 91 37.14 36.17 16.43
N ASP A 92 37.52 36.09 17.70
CA ASP A 92 38.89 35.72 18.10
C ASP A 92 39.19 34.26 17.69
N TYR A 93 38.20 33.36 17.76
CA TYR A 93 38.34 31.97 17.29
C TYR A 93 38.48 31.86 15.76
N PHE A 94 37.76 32.69 15.00
CA PHE A 94 37.89 32.74 13.54
C PHE A 94 39.25 33.30 13.12
N ASP A 95 39.72 34.35 13.79
CA ASP A 95 41.05 34.91 13.57
C ASP A 95 42.14 33.87 13.91
N LEU A 96 41.95 33.06 14.95
CA LEU A 96 42.87 31.95 15.27
C LEU A 96 42.96 30.93 14.14
N LEU A 97 41.83 30.46 13.61
CA LEU A 97 41.82 29.51 12.49
C LEU A 97 42.51 30.08 11.25
N GLU A 98 42.28 31.36 10.95
CA GLU A 98 42.95 32.05 9.83
C GLU A 98 44.47 32.16 10.06
N ARG A 99 44.92 32.53 11.26
CA ARG A 99 46.36 32.64 11.57
C ARG A 99 47.07 31.28 11.61
N ILE A 100 46.38 30.23 12.06
CA ILE A 100 46.92 28.86 12.03
C ILE A 100 47.05 28.40 10.58
N HIS A 101 46.05 28.65 9.72
CA HIS A 101 46.13 28.30 8.30
C HIS A 101 47.33 28.97 7.58
N HIS A 102 47.62 30.23 7.90
CA HIS A 102 48.73 30.98 7.30
C HIS A 102 50.10 30.68 7.92
N SER A 103 50.19 29.89 9.00
CA SER A 103 51.47 29.50 9.56
C SER A 103 52.17 28.55 8.60
N SER A 104 53.46 28.78 8.31
CA SER A 104 54.23 27.95 7.36
C SER A 104 54.73 26.63 7.96
N SER A 105 54.32 26.32 9.20
CA SER A 105 54.76 25.14 9.94
C SER A 105 53.89 23.92 9.58
N PRO A 106 54.47 22.72 9.45
CA PRO A 106 53.66 21.50 9.34
C PRO A 106 52.88 21.28 10.63
N LEU A 107 51.59 20.99 10.49
CA LEU A 107 50.70 20.71 11.61
C LEU A 107 51.24 19.53 12.43
N ASN A 108 51.43 19.76 13.72
CA ASN A 108 51.79 18.73 14.69
C ASN A 108 50.59 18.36 15.58
N ASP A 109 50.73 17.30 16.38
CA ASP A 109 49.65 16.80 17.24
C ASP A 109 49.15 17.87 18.26
N GLU A 110 50.03 18.78 18.69
CA GLU A 110 49.68 19.87 19.61
C GLU A 110 48.81 20.94 18.93
N GLU A 111 49.14 21.31 17.69
CA GLU A 111 48.35 22.24 16.89
C GLU A 111 46.99 21.64 16.51
N GLU A 112 46.93 20.34 16.21
CA GLU A 112 45.66 19.65 16.00
C GLU A 112 44.78 19.67 17.26
N GLN A 113 45.34 19.34 18.44
CA GLN A 113 44.61 19.42 19.71
C GLN A 113 44.09 20.83 19.96
N ARG A 114 44.89 21.85 19.64
CA ARG A 114 44.49 23.26 19.75
C ARG A 114 43.33 23.60 18.82
N ILE A 115 43.35 23.13 17.57
CA ILE A 115 42.25 23.30 16.61
C ILE A 115 40.97 22.65 17.16
N GLN A 116 41.07 21.46 17.76
CA GLN A 116 39.90 20.82 18.39
C GLN A 116 39.35 21.63 19.57
N LEU A 117 40.20 22.21 20.42
CA LEU A 117 39.77 23.11 21.49
C LEU A 117 39.13 24.41 20.95
N ILE A 118 39.63 24.93 19.83
CA ILE A 118 39.02 26.07 19.13
C ILE A 118 37.61 25.70 18.66
N TYR A 119 37.43 24.53 18.07
CA TYR A 119 36.09 24.05 17.69
C TYR A 119 35.18 23.89 18.92
N THR A 120 35.66 23.31 20.02
CA THR A 120 34.89 23.20 21.27
C THR A 120 34.46 24.57 21.80
N GLY A 121 35.37 25.55 21.78
CA GLY A 121 35.08 26.94 22.17
C GLY A 121 34.01 27.58 21.28
N LEU A 122 34.14 27.44 19.96
CA LEU A 122 33.16 27.91 19.00
C LEU A 122 31.78 27.28 19.22
N ILE A 123 31.70 25.96 19.37
CA ILE A 123 30.41 25.26 19.56
C ILE A 123 29.73 25.73 20.86
N ASN A 124 30.50 25.98 21.92
CA ASN A 124 29.96 26.44 23.21
C ASN A 124 29.43 27.88 23.18
N GLN A 125 30.03 28.75 22.35
CA GLN A 125 29.69 30.17 22.29
C GLN A 125 28.62 30.51 21.25
N ILE A 126 28.47 29.69 20.20
CA ILE A 126 27.41 29.84 19.20
C ILE A 126 26.07 29.39 19.84
N ARG A 127 25.53 30.22 20.73
CA ARG A 127 24.25 30.01 21.42
C ARG A 127 23.07 30.72 20.76
N LEU A 128 23.32 31.59 19.77
CA LEU A 128 22.29 32.44 19.14
C LEU A 128 22.40 32.38 17.61
N LYS A 129 21.28 32.07 16.95
CA LYS A 129 21.09 31.88 15.49
C LYS A 129 21.47 33.07 14.58
N ASN A 130 22.10 34.13 15.09
CA ASN A 130 22.26 35.41 14.39
C ASN A 130 23.70 35.78 14.03
N TYR A 131 24.67 34.88 14.21
CA TYR A 131 26.03 35.17 13.76
C TYR A 131 26.15 34.98 12.24
N LYS A 132 26.21 36.09 11.49
CA LYS A 132 26.51 36.07 10.05
C LYS A 132 28.00 36.21 9.82
N LYS A 133 28.61 35.16 9.29
CA LYS A 133 30.00 35.10 8.86
C LYS A 133 30.31 36.21 7.83
N LYS A 134 31.44 36.91 7.99
CA LYS A 134 31.87 38.00 7.10
C LYS A 134 32.82 37.57 5.97
N LYS A 135 33.48 36.41 6.08
CA LYS A 135 34.49 35.89 5.14
C LYS A 135 34.48 34.37 5.09
N SER A 136 35.01 33.75 4.04
CA SER A 136 35.24 32.30 4.00
C SER A 136 36.24 31.86 5.08
N LEU A 137 35.99 30.70 5.71
CA LEU A 137 36.85 30.15 6.76
C LEU A 137 37.58 28.94 6.20
N PHE A 138 38.80 28.72 6.67
CA PHE A 138 39.57 27.52 6.39
C PHE A 138 39.50 26.61 7.61
N LEU A 139 39.08 25.36 7.41
CA LEU A 139 38.95 24.37 8.48
C LEU A 139 39.81 23.15 8.16
N LEU A 140 40.23 22.48 9.23
CA LEU A 140 41.06 21.28 9.14
C LEU A 140 40.26 20.11 8.56
N SER A 141 40.79 19.50 7.49
CA SER A 141 40.24 18.29 6.90
C SER A 141 40.90 17.01 7.44
N THR A 142 40.16 15.92 7.39
CA THR A 142 40.70 14.57 7.61
C THR A 142 41.72 14.18 6.54
N GLN A 143 41.64 14.76 5.35
CA GLN A 143 42.56 14.50 4.24
C GLN A 143 43.88 15.24 4.44
N ASN A 144 44.98 14.49 4.58
CA ASN A 144 46.36 15.01 4.68
C ASN A 144 46.60 16.08 5.76
N GLN A 145 45.67 16.22 6.73
CA GLN A 145 45.67 17.31 7.69
C GLN A 145 45.74 18.71 7.04
N GLN A 146 45.11 18.89 5.87
CA GLN A 146 45.13 20.16 5.16
C GLN A 146 43.93 21.04 5.51
N PHE A 147 44.12 22.35 5.41
CA PHE A 147 43.06 23.33 5.52
C PHE A 147 42.30 23.47 4.20
N HIS A 148 40.97 23.38 4.25
CA HIS A 148 40.09 23.61 3.10
C HIS A 148 39.04 24.67 3.44
N VAL A 149 38.50 25.30 2.39
CA VAL A 149 37.41 26.26 2.55
C VAL A 149 36.19 25.54 3.13
N SER A 150 35.56 26.14 4.13
CA SER A 150 34.54 25.48 4.95
C SER A 150 33.31 25.01 4.17
N ASN A 151 32.97 25.65 3.05
CA ASN A 151 31.85 25.26 2.18
C ASN A 151 32.16 24.07 1.24
N GLU A 152 33.43 23.68 1.12
CA GLU A 152 33.83 22.46 0.40
C GLU A 152 33.86 21.23 1.29
N LEU A 153 33.79 21.44 2.61
CA LEU A 153 33.86 20.38 3.60
C LEU A 153 32.48 19.82 3.89
N VAL A 154 32.47 18.52 4.19
CA VAL A 154 31.29 17.80 4.64
C VAL A 154 31.55 17.11 5.97
N LEU A 155 30.48 16.79 6.69
CA LEU A 155 30.54 15.94 7.87
C LEU A 155 29.45 14.87 7.78
N SER A 156 29.85 13.60 7.87
CA SER A 156 28.90 12.49 8.02
C SER A 156 28.32 12.52 9.43
N ILE A 157 27.00 12.66 9.56
CA ILE A 157 26.32 12.63 10.86
C ILE A 157 25.94 11.20 11.25
N ASP A 158 25.69 10.34 10.27
CA ASP A 158 25.31 8.95 10.49
C ASP A 158 26.55 8.14 10.87
N LYS A 159 26.57 7.55 12.08
CA LYS A 159 27.74 6.80 12.60
C LYS A 159 28.21 5.67 11.69
N ASP A 160 27.29 5.05 10.97
CA ASP A 160 27.58 3.92 10.08
C ASP A 160 27.94 4.38 8.65
N LEU A 161 27.81 5.68 8.34
CA LEU A 161 28.12 6.21 7.01
C LEU A 161 29.58 6.66 6.97
N ILE A 162 30.42 5.80 6.41
CA ILE A 162 31.85 6.09 6.20
C ILE A 162 32.02 6.68 4.81
N LEU A 163 32.45 7.93 4.73
CA LEU A 163 32.78 8.59 3.46
C LEU A 163 34.24 8.29 3.06
N PRO A 164 34.51 7.98 1.77
CA PRO A 164 35.86 7.73 1.28
C PRO A 164 36.81 8.90 1.51
N SER A 165 38.12 8.60 1.49
CA SER A 165 39.19 9.61 1.62
C SER A 165 39.23 10.63 0.48
N SER A 166 38.55 10.36 -0.65
CA SER A 166 38.37 11.32 -1.74
C SER A 166 37.40 12.46 -1.41
N VAL A 167 36.56 12.29 -0.39
CA VAL A 167 35.63 13.32 0.08
C VAL A 167 36.32 14.17 1.14
N LYS A 168 36.39 15.48 0.92
CA LYS A 168 36.96 16.44 1.88
C LYS A 168 36.06 16.54 3.11
N GLN A 169 36.45 15.88 4.20
CA GLN A 169 35.66 15.84 5.44
C GLN A 169 36.25 16.74 6.51
N LEU A 170 35.40 17.38 7.32
CA LEU A 170 35.82 18.15 8.49
C LEU A 170 36.40 17.21 9.55
N LYS A 171 37.60 17.51 10.06
CA LYS A 171 38.23 16.73 11.13
C LYS A 171 37.75 17.19 12.50
N LEU A 172 36.98 16.35 13.19
CA LEU A 172 36.53 16.58 14.57
C LEU A 172 36.92 15.40 15.46
N ASN A 173 37.26 15.67 16.72
CA ASN A 173 37.43 14.65 17.75
C ASN A 173 36.07 14.14 18.27
N ASP A 174 36.09 13.04 19.03
CA ASP A 174 34.87 12.42 19.59
C ASP A 174 34.04 13.37 20.45
N GLU A 175 34.69 14.28 21.18
CA GLU A 175 34.02 15.27 22.04
C GLU A 175 33.19 16.25 21.20
N ASN A 176 33.79 16.83 20.16
CA ASN A 176 33.14 17.79 19.28
C ASN A 176 32.04 17.13 18.43
N VAL A 177 32.22 15.89 17.99
CA VAL A 177 31.20 15.12 17.26
C VAL A 177 29.96 14.87 18.13
N ARG A 178 30.14 14.60 19.42
CA ARG A 178 29.04 14.31 20.36
C ARG A 178 28.41 15.57 20.96
N HIS A 179 28.91 16.76 20.61
CA HIS A 179 28.44 18.00 21.21
C HIS A 179 27.00 18.33 20.76
N PRO A 180 26.05 18.62 21.68
CA PRO A 180 24.63 18.82 21.35
C PRO A 180 24.36 20.02 20.43
N HIS A 181 25.29 20.96 20.36
CA HIS A 181 25.22 22.18 19.54
C HIS A 181 26.04 22.12 18.24
N LEU A 182 26.59 20.95 17.87
CA LEU A 182 27.40 20.81 16.65
C LEU A 182 26.66 21.29 15.40
N GLY A 183 25.36 21.00 15.27
CA GLY A 183 24.55 21.47 14.13
C GLY A 183 24.59 22.99 13.94
N LEU A 184 24.57 23.76 15.03
CA LEU A 184 24.65 25.23 14.97
C LEU A 184 26.02 25.71 14.48
N LEU A 185 27.10 25.02 14.87
CA LEU A 185 28.42 25.31 14.33
C LEU A 185 28.44 25.07 12.82
N LEU A 186 28.01 23.87 12.37
CA LEU A 186 28.01 23.50 10.95
C LEU A 186 27.24 24.52 10.09
N ASP A 187 26.10 25.01 10.59
CA ASP A 187 25.31 26.05 9.94
C ASP A 187 26.09 27.38 9.83
N VAL A 188 26.72 27.83 10.92
CA VAL A 188 27.49 29.09 10.94
C VAL A 188 28.74 29.02 10.06
N VAL A 189 29.44 27.89 10.07
CA VAL A 189 30.64 27.70 9.24
C VAL A 189 30.32 27.28 7.80
N GLN A 190 29.07 26.91 7.52
CA GLN A 190 28.57 26.43 6.22
C GLN A 190 29.19 25.09 5.78
N VAL A 191 29.45 24.19 6.73
CA VAL A 191 29.88 22.81 6.44
C VAL A 191 28.63 21.97 6.24
N ARG A 192 28.54 21.24 5.12
CA ARG A 192 27.35 20.44 4.83
C ARG A 192 27.33 19.15 5.65
N ALA A 193 26.25 18.96 6.41
CA ALA A 193 25.92 17.66 6.97
C ALA A 193 25.50 16.69 5.87
N VAL A 194 26.11 15.50 5.85
CA VAL A 194 25.77 14.40 4.92
C VAL A 194 25.15 13.27 5.71
N THR A 195 24.03 12.79 5.20
CA THR A 195 23.24 11.69 5.74
C THR A 195 23.01 10.63 4.67
N ARG A 196 22.47 9.47 5.04
CA ARG A 196 22.04 8.44 4.07
C ARG A 196 21.03 8.96 3.04
N ALA A 197 20.24 9.98 3.38
CA ALA A 197 19.28 10.59 2.47
C ALA A 197 19.94 11.42 1.34
N ASP A 198 21.21 11.80 1.51
CA ASP A 198 22.00 12.49 0.49
C ASP A 198 22.63 11.53 -0.53
N LEU A 199 22.55 10.21 -0.29
CA LEU A 199 23.06 9.19 -1.19
C LEU A 199 22.06 8.90 -2.30
N SER A 200 22.58 8.61 -3.48
CA SER A 200 21.79 8.26 -4.66
C SER A 200 22.34 6.99 -5.31
N LEU A 201 21.51 6.32 -6.10
CA LEU A 201 21.96 5.18 -6.89
C LEU A 201 22.87 5.63 -8.03
N SER A 202 23.91 4.83 -8.30
CA SER A 202 24.85 5.08 -9.40
C SER A 202 24.14 5.13 -10.75
N LYS A 203 24.29 6.26 -11.46
CA LYS A 203 23.74 6.43 -12.82
C LYS A 203 24.46 5.60 -13.90
N GLN A 204 25.57 4.97 -13.53
CA GLN A 204 26.35 4.11 -14.44
C GLN A 204 25.74 2.71 -14.56
N ILE A 205 24.83 2.35 -13.66
CA ILE A 205 24.18 1.04 -13.62
C ILE A 205 22.85 1.12 -14.36
N ILE A 206 22.57 0.10 -15.19
CA ILE A 206 21.28 -0.04 -15.88
C ILE A 206 20.33 -0.81 -14.97
N TYR A 207 19.18 -0.21 -14.69
CA TYR A 207 18.12 -0.77 -13.88
C TYR A 207 16.98 -1.27 -14.77
N HIS A 208 16.62 -2.55 -14.64
CA HIS A 208 15.56 -3.14 -15.45
C HIS A 208 14.30 -3.36 -14.60
N PRO A 209 13.09 -3.12 -15.12
CA PRO A 209 11.86 -3.45 -14.41
C PRO A 209 11.82 -4.92 -13.97
N SER A 210 11.49 -5.17 -12.70
CA SER A 210 11.37 -6.51 -12.15
C SER A 210 9.93 -7.02 -12.29
N ARG A 211 9.68 -7.88 -13.28
CA ARG A 211 8.38 -8.54 -13.43
C ARG A 211 8.15 -9.62 -12.38
N SER A 212 9.19 -10.36 -12.00
CA SER A 212 9.08 -11.51 -11.10
C SER A 212 8.76 -11.07 -9.67
N LEU A 213 9.46 -10.08 -9.12
CA LEU A 213 9.16 -9.54 -7.79
C LEU A 213 7.82 -8.81 -7.77
N SER A 214 7.50 -8.01 -8.79
CA SER A 214 6.19 -7.34 -8.89
C SER A 214 5.05 -8.35 -8.87
N THR A 215 5.18 -9.43 -9.65
CA THR A 215 4.20 -10.54 -9.65
C THR A 215 4.11 -11.20 -8.28
N LYS A 216 5.25 -11.47 -7.64
CA LYS A 216 5.29 -12.07 -6.30
C LYS A 216 4.58 -11.20 -5.26
N LEU A 217 4.87 -9.91 -5.19
CA LEU A 217 4.25 -8.98 -4.24
C LEU A 217 2.74 -8.88 -4.46
N ARG A 218 2.29 -8.82 -5.71
CA ARG A 218 0.88 -8.83 -6.07
C ARG A 218 0.19 -10.12 -5.61
N ASN A 219 0.83 -11.26 -5.82
CA ASN A 219 0.25 -12.56 -5.45
C ASN A 219 0.14 -12.73 -3.93
N ILE A 220 1.05 -12.16 -3.14
CA ILE A 220 0.98 -12.20 -1.68
C ILE A 220 0.11 -11.07 -1.09
N GLN A 221 -0.30 -10.08 -1.89
CA GLN A 221 -1.09 -8.93 -1.44
C GLN A 221 -2.41 -9.31 -0.73
N PRO A 222 -3.23 -10.27 -1.23
CA PRO A 222 -4.44 -10.70 -0.54
C PRO A 222 -4.18 -11.20 0.90
N TYR A 223 -3.04 -11.86 1.09
CA TYR A 223 -2.63 -12.44 2.36
C TYR A 223 -2.17 -11.36 3.34
N LEU A 224 -1.47 -10.33 2.84
CA LEU A 224 -1.11 -9.16 3.64
C LEU A 224 -2.35 -8.42 4.16
N PHE A 225 -3.35 -8.21 3.29
CA PHE A 225 -4.62 -7.64 3.74
C PHE A 225 -5.33 -8.53 4.76
N ALA A 226 -5.36 -9.84 4.54
CA ALA A 226 -5.98 -10.78 5.49
C ALA A 226 -5.28 -10.78 6.86
N LEU A 227 -3.94 -10.68 6.88
CA LEU A 227 -3.17 -10.50 8.12
C LEU A 227 -3.48 -9.15 8.77
N ALA A 228 -3.51 -8.06 8.01
CA ALA A 228 -3.84 -6.74 8.53
C ALA A 228 -5.23 -6.74 9.18
N GLU A 229 -6.24 -7.32 8.52
CA GLU A 229 -7.59 -7.49 9.08
C GLU A 229 -7.59 -8.35 10.35
N HIS A 230 -6.90 -9.51 10.31
CA HIS A 230 -6.79 -10.41 11.45
C HIS A 230 -6.15 -9.73 12.68
N HIS A 231 -5.09 -8.95 12.46
CA HIS A 231 -4.38 -8.19 13.48
C HIS A 231 -4.98 -6.80 13.75
N LYS A 232 -6.08 -6.43 13.09
CA LYS A 232 -6.78 -5.13 13.22
C LYS A 232 -5.89 -3.91 12.93
N VAL A 233 -5.00 -4.05 11.95
CA VAL A 233 -4.13 -2.97 11.45
C VAL A 233 -4.89 -2.19 10.38
N ASN A 234 -5.35 -0.98 10.70
CA ASN A 234 -6.13 -0.15 9.78
C ASN A 234 -5.28 0.87 9.01
N ASP A 235 -4.17 1.35 9.59
CA ASP A 235 -3.30 2.32 8.93
C ASP A 235 -2.16 1.58 8.21
N HIS A 236 -2.39 1.22 6.96
CA HIS A 236 -1.40 0.56 6.10
C HIS A 236 -1.43 1.12 4.67
N ALA A 237 -0.41 0.82 3.87
CA ALA A 237 -0.32 1.16 2.46
C ALA A 237 -0.05 -0.09 1.59
N ILE A 238 -0.72 -1.21 1.88
CA ILE A 238 -0.56 -2.49 1.16
C ILE A 238 -0.87 -2.37 -0.35
N ASP A 239 -1.71 -1.39 -0.73
CA ASP A 239 -2.07 -1.06 -2.11
C ASP A 239 -1.16 -0.01 -2.77
N CYS A 240 0.00 0.28 -2.17
CA CYS A 240 0.99 1.19 -2.75
C CYS A 240 1.46 0.71 -4.14
N ASP A 241 1.41 1.61 -5.12
CA ASP A 241 1.94 1.37 -6.48
C ASP A 241 3.47 1.48 -6.46
N LEU A 242 4.14 0.34 -6.20
CA LEU A 242 5.59 0.24 -6.19
C LEU A 242 6.13 -0.06 -7.59
N VAL A 243 7.06 0.77 -8.06
CA VAL A 243 7.82 0.50 -9.29
C VAL A 243 9.10 -0.22 -8.92
N ILE A 244 9.23 -1.46 -9.36
CA ILE A 244 10.32 -2.33 -8.92
C ILE A 244 11.35 -2.49 -10.03
N PHE A 245 12.61 -2.30 -9.67
CA PHE A 245 13.76 -2.46 -10.56
C PHE A 245 14.78 -3.45 -10.00
N GLU A 246 15.46 -4.13 -10.92
CA GLU A 246 16.53 -5.09 -10.65
C GLU A 246 17.81 -4.71 -11.40
N ALA A 247 18.95 -4.90 -10.74
CA ALA A 247 20.28 -4.77 -11.32
C ALA A 247 21.26 -5.74 -10.64
N ASP A 248 22.38 -6.05 -11.29
CA ASP A 248 23.37 -7.02 -10.79
C ASP A 248 24.05 -6.55 -9.48
N ARG A 249 24.10 -5.24 -9.25
CA ARG A 249 24.58 -4.59 -8.02
C ARG A 249 23.87 -3.25 -7.81
N LEU A 250 23.74 -2.80 -6.56
CA LEU A 250 23.20 -1.49 -6.23
C LEU A 250 24.24 -0.67 -5.48
N GLU A 251 24.87 0.26 -6.19
CA GLU A 251 25.90 1.12 -5.63
C GLU A 251 25.31 2.45 -5.18
N LEU A 252 25.50 2.81 -3.92
CA LEU A 252 25.18 4.13 -3.41
C LEU A 252 26.37 5.07 -3.60
N VAL A 253 26.11 6.18 -4.27
CA VAL A 253 27.08 7.22 -4.59
C VAL A 253 26.73 8.54 -3.93
N TYR A 254 27.76 9.26 -3.51
CA TYR A 254 27.69 10.65 -3.06
C TYR A 254 28.01 11.59 -4.22
N ASN A 255 27.26 12.70 -4.34
CA ASN A 255 27.39 13.68 -5.42
C ASN A 255 27.38 13.08 -6.84
N ASN A 256 26.63 11.99 -7.05
CA ASN A 256 26.51 11.25 -8.32
C ASN A 256 27.79 10.56 -8.86
N GLU A 257 28.93 10.66 -8.18
CA GLU A 257 30.21 10.16 -8.72
C GLU A 257 30.99 9.30 -7.73
N ILE A 258 30.90 9.58 -6.43
CA ILE A 258 31.77 8.96 -5.43
C ILE A 258 31.09 7.74 -4.82
N PHE A 259 31.59 6.55 -5.14
CA PHE A 259 31.13 5.29 -4.55
C PHE A 259 31.29 5.29 -3.02
N ILE A 260 30.23 4.92 -2.30
CA ILE A 260 30.24 4.77 -0.85
C ILE A 260 30.22 3.29 -0.47
N HIS A 261 29.17 2.56 -0.83
CA HIS A 261 29.02 1.13 -0.57
C HIS A 261 27.92 0.50 -1.44
N GLU A 262 27.89 -0.83 -1.49
CA GLU A 262 26.83 -1.61 -2.12
C GLU A 262 25.73 -1.96 -1.09
N VAL A 263 24.47 -1.98 -1.54
CA VAL A 263 23.32 -2.43 -0.73
C VAL A 263 22.51 -3.49 -1.48
N PRO A 264 21.86 -4.43 -0.79
CA PRO A 264 21.03 -5.45 -1.44
C PRO A 264 19.66 -4.90 -1.89
N VAL A 265 19.15 -3.88 -1.20
CA VAL A 265 17.86 -3.23 -1.46
C VAL A 265 17.97 -1.74 -1.19
N HIS A 266 17.40 -0.92 -2.08
CA HIS A 266 17.26 0.52 -1.90
C HIS A 266 15.86 0.99 -2.27
N LEU A 267 15.29 1.88 -1.46
CA LEU A 267 13.96 2.44 -1.70
C LEU A 267 14.06 3.96 -1.81
N GLN A 268 13.62 4.48 -2.94
CA GLN A 268 13.50 5.92 -3.18
C GLN A 268 12.05 6.26 -3.51
N GLN A 269 11.34 6.87 -2.56
CA GLN A 269 9.91 7.17 -2.67
C GLN A 269 9.07 5.90 -2.93
N THR A 270 8.59 5.69 -4.16
CA THR A 270 7.82 4.50 -4.58
C THR A 270 8.62 3.59 -5.52
N GLN A 271 9.90 3.89 -5.73
CA GLN A 271 10.80 3.09 -6.57
C GLN A 271 11.64 2.18 -5.69
N LEU A 272 11.42 0.87 -5.84
CA LEU A 272 12.13 -0.16 -5.11
C LEU A 272 13.19 -0.79 -6.02
N TYR A 273 14.44 -0.72 -5.60
CA TYR A 273 15.58 -1.28 -6.30
C TYR A 273 16.10 -2.48 -5.51
N VAL A 274 16.27 -3.62 -6.19
CA VAL A 274 16.77 -4.85 -5.58
C VAL A 274 17.91 -5.44 -6.41
N LYS A 275 18.85 -6.12 -5.73
CA LYS A 275 19.90 -6.87 -6.41
C LYS A 275 19.33 -8.07 -7.15
N ARG A 276 19.85 -8.38 -8.34
CA ARG A 276 19.41 -9.50 -9.18
C ARG A 276 20.24 -10.76 -8.87
N PRO A 277 19.59 -11.93 -8.70
CA PRO A 277 18.15 -12.13 -8.58
C PRO A 277 17.62 -11.63 -7.22
N TRP A 278 16.38 -11.12 -7.20
CA TRP A 278 15.79 -10.57 -5.97
C TRP A 278 15.62 -11.61 -4.84
N TYR A 279 15.61 -12.90 -5.19
CA TYR A 279 15.47 -14.00 -4.24
C TYR A 279 16.82 -14.48 -3.65
N GLY A 280 17.91 -13.74 -3.86
CA GLY A 280 19.19 -13.99 -3.18
C GLY A 280 19.10 -13.79 -1.67
N GLU A 281 19.96 -14.46 -0.90
CA GLU A 281 19.92 -14.45 0.58
C GLU A 281 20.00 -13.04 1.16
N GLU A 282 20.93 -12.21 0.69
CA GLU A 282 21.10 -10.82 1.16
C GLU A 282 19.86 -9.96 0.88
N THR A 283 19.28 -10.10 -0.33
CA THR A 283 18.10 -9.34 -0.74
C THR A 283 16.87 -9.75 0.05
N ILE A 284 16.61 -11.05 0.20
CA ILE A 284 15.48 -11.56 0.99
C ILE A 284 15.63 -11.19 2.46
N ALA A 285 16.84 -11.16 3.01
CA ALA A 285 17.04 -10.76 4.40
C ALA A 285 16.69 -9.27 4.64
N ALA A 286 16.97 -8.39 3.67
CA ALA A 286 16.74 -6.95 3.80
C ALA A 286 15.33 -6.49 3.37
N LEU A 287 14.72 -7.20 2.40
CA LEU A 287 13.49 -6.77 1.74
C LEU A 287 12.26 -6.68 2.66
N PRO A 288 11.96 -7.65 3.56
CA PRO A 288 10.79 -7.59 4.46
C PRO A 288 10.76 -6.34 5.31
N HIS A 289 11.90 -5.94 5.88
CA HIS A 289 12.01 -4.74 6.71
C HIS A 289 11.65 -3.47 5.92
N ILE A 290 12.21 -3.34 4.71
CA ILE A 290 11.97 -2.18 3.83
C ILE A 290 10.51 -2.14 3.37
N LEU A 291 9.93 -3.29 3.02
CA LEU A 291 8.52 -3.40 2.65
C LEU A 291 7.60 -3.08 3.83
N CYS A 292 7.84 -3.61 5.03
CA CYS A 292 7.05 -3.25 6.22
C CYS A 292 7.03 -1.75 6.44
N LYS A 293 8.19 -1.09 6.36
CA LYS A 293 8.29 0.36 6.51
C LYS A 293 7.50 1.11 5.43
N GLN A 294 7.65 0.73 4.17
CA GLN A 294 6.96 1.39 3.04
C GLN A 294 5.45 1.18 3.07
N LEU A 295 5.01 -0.03 3.42
CA LEU A 295 3.61 -0.42 3.52
C LEU A 295 2.98 0.00 4.86
N ARG A 296 3.72 0.69 5.74
CA ARG A 296 3.29 1.10 7.08
C ARG A 296 2.79 -0.08 7.94
N LEU A 297 3.40 -1.24 7.78
CA LEU A 297 3.09 -2.45 8.53
C LEU A 297 3.91 -2.53 9.82
N PRO A 298 3.36 -3.05 10.93
CA PRO A 298 4.11 -3.28 12.15
C PRO A 298 5.29 -4.26 11.96
N VAL A 299 6.35 -4.10 12.77
CA VAL A 299 7.58 -4.93 12.68
C VAL A 299 7.33 -6.43 12.74
N HIS A 300 6.29 -6.90 13.45
CA HIS A 300 5.98 -8.34 13.51
C HIS A 300 5.53 -8.94 12.17
N PHE A 301 5.17 -8.13 11.17
CA PHE A 301 4.88 -8.58 9.80
C PHE A 301 6.14 -8.99 9.03
N GLU A 302 7.34 -8.60 9.49
CA GLU A 302 8.59 -8.92 8.79
C GLU A 302 8.80 -10.43 8.64
N ALA A 303 8.51 -11.21 9.70
CA ALA A 303 8.61 -12.67 9.66
C ALA A 303 7.57 -13.33 8.72
N GLU A 304 6.37 -12.74 8.65
CA GLU A 304 5.31 -13.20 7.74
C GLU A 304 5.66 -12.91 6.28
N LEU A 305 6.16 -11.70 6.00
CA LEU A 305 6.66 -11.31 4.67
C LEU A 305 7.84 -12.17 4.24
N ASP A 306 8.83 -12.39 5.10
CA ASP A 306 9.98 -13.25 4.82
C ASP A 306 9.53 -14.65 4.39
N ARG A 307 8.60 -15.26 5.13
CA ARG A 307 8.03 -16.57 4.80
C ARG A 307 7.31 -16.55 3.46
N MET A 308 6.43 -15.59 3.24
CA MET A 308 5.65 -15.48 2.00
C MET A 308 6.54 -15.25 0.78
N LEU A 309 7.60 -14.45 0.91
CA LEU A 309 8.58 -14.18 -0.15
C LEU A 309 9.40 -15.42 -0.50
N LYS A 310 9.80 -16.23 0.50
CA LYS A 310 10.55 -17.49 0.31
C LYS A 310 9.71 -18.63 -0.25
N GLU A 311 8.39 -18.62 -0.01
CA GLU A 311 7.50 -19.67 -0.50
C GLU A 311 7.47 -19.68 -2.04
N ARG A 312 7.57 -20.87 -2.64
CA ARG A 312 7.71 -20.99 -4.11
C ARG A 312 6.40 -20.82 -4.85
N SER A 313 5.28 -21.10 -4.20
CA SER A 313 3.95 -21.09 -4.83
C SER A 313 2.90 -20.41 -3.97
N VAL A 314 1.91 -19.79 -4.62
CA VAL A 314 0.75 -19.19 -3.94
C VAL A 314 -0.02 -20.26 -3.13
N ASN A 315 -0.09 -21.49 -3.64
CA ASN A 315 -0.72 -22.62 -2.94
C ASN A 315 -0.06 -22.96 -1.59
N GLY A 316 1.26 -22.76 -1.47
CA GLY A 316 1.97 -22.93 -0.20
C GLY A 316 1.57 -21.88 0.83
N VAL A 317 1.42 -20.62 0.38
CA VAL A 317 0.93 -19.51 1.21
C VAL A 317 -0.53 -19.76 1.61
N ASP A 318 -1.40 -20.17 0.68
CA ASP A 318 -2.79 -20.56 0.95
C ASP A 318 -2.88 -21.58 2.08
N ARG A 319 -2.10 -22.67 1.99
CA ARG A 319 -2.12 -23.73 3.00
C ARG A 319 -1.73 -23.20 4.38
N TYR A 320 -0.74 -22.32 4.45
CA TYR A 320 -0.33 -21.69 5.71
C TYR A 320 -1.51 -20.92 6.35
N PHE A 321 -2.21 -20.10 5.59
CA PHE A 321 -3.35 -19.32 6.07
C PHE A 321 -4.54 -20.20 6.47
N GLN A 322 -4.79 -21.28 5.71
CA GLN A 322 -5.81 -22.28 6.05
C GLN A 322 -5.52 -22.95 7.40
N VAL A 323 -4.27 -23.33 7.67
CA VAL A 323 -3.86 -23.91 8.95
C VAL A 323 -4.03 -22.91 10.11
N GLN A 324 -3.79 -21.62 9.86
CA GLN A 324 -4.01 -20.56 10.85
C GLN A 324 -5.50 -20.17 10.99
N ASN A 325 -6.39 -20.75 10.18
CA ASN A 325 -7.81 -20.40 10.11
C ASN A 325 -8.04 -18.89 9.84
N ILE A 326 -7.15 -18.29 9.04
CA ILE A 326 -7.25 -16.89 8.61
C ILE A 326 -7.97 -16.86 7.26
N LEU A 327 -9.08 -16.12 7.20
CA LEU A 327 -9.86 -15.96 5.99
C LEU A 327 -9.17 -14.98 5.05
N ILE A 328 -8.79 -15.45 3.86
CA ILE A 328 -8.08 -14.63 2.86
C ILE A 328 -9.06 -13.75 2.08
N GLN A 329 -10.27 -14.27 1.84
CA GLN A 329 -11.31 -13.56 1.11
C GLN A 329 -11.70 -12.28 1.87
N PRO A 330 -12.02 -11.18 1.17
CA PRO A 330 -12.41 -9.94 1.83
C PRO A 330 -13.57 -10.21 2.80
N HIS A 331 -13.31 -10.19 4.11
CA HIS A 331 -14.28 -10.61 5.12
C HIS A 331 -15.15 -9.47 5.61
N PHE A 332 -14.73 -8.24 5.32
CA PHE A 332 -15.41 -7.06 5.81
C PHE A 332 -16.22 -6.36 4.75
N PHE A 333 -17.46 -6.10 5.17
CA PHE A 333 -18.31 -4.95 4.97
C PHE A 333 -17.56 -3.63 4.73
N TYR A 334 -16.69 -3.54 3.73
CA TYR A 334 -16.25 -2.26 3.22
C TYR A 334 -17.46 -1.67 2.49
N PRO A 335 -18.05 -0.57 2.98
CA PRO A 335 -19.02 0.20 2.18
C PRO A 335 -18.42 0.54 0.80
N GLU A 336 -17.09 0.60 0.75
CA GLU A 336 -16.27 0.81 -0.43
C GLU A 336 -16.19 -0.35 -1.41
N LEU A 337 -16.55 -1.59 -1.04
CA LEU A 337 -16.73 -2.68 -2.03
C LEU A 337 -17.98 -2.43 -2.87
N LEU A 338 -18.92 -1.65 -2.36
CA LEU A 338 -20.10 -1.24 -3.10
C LEU A 338 -19.79 -0.09 -4.05
N THR A 339 -18.68 0.65 -3.94
CA THR A 339 -18.30 1.69 -4.90
C THR A 339 -17.91 1.06 -6.25
N ILE A 340 -18.92 0.77 -7.05
CA ILE A 340 -18.83 0.19 -8.40
C ILE A 340 -18.27 1.19 -9.42
N GLY A 341 -18.06 2.46 -9.06
CA GLY A 341 -17.77 3.58 -9.98
C GLY A 341 -16.30 4.04 -10.07
N GLY A 342 -15.33 3.13 -10.08
CA GLY A 342 -13.94 3.50 -10.41
C GLY A 342 -13.83 4.01 -11.86
N SER A 343 -13.06 5.07 -12.08
CA SER A 343 -12.82 5.64 -13.42
C SER A 343 -11.45 5.17 -13.94
N ARG A 344 -11.40 4.76 -15.22
CA ARG A 344 -10.16 4.31 -15.88
C ARG A 344 -9.08 5.38 -15.79
N GLU A 345 -9.49 6.64 -15.95
CA GLU A 345 -8.62 7.81 -15.99
C GLU A 345 -7.75 7.92 -14.74
N LYS A 346 -8.24 7.45 -13.58
CA LYS A 346 -7.47 7.42 -12.33
C LYS A 346 -6.23 6.52 -12.41
N PHE A 347 -6.29 5.44 -13.19
CA PHE A 347 -5.24 4.43 -13.29
C PHE A 347 -4.56 4.37 -14.66
N ALA A 348 -4.93 5.26 -15.59
CA ALA A 348 -4.48 5.20 -16.98
C ALA A 348 -2.94 5.17 -17.11
N THR A 349 -2.24 6.03 -16.38
CA THR A 349 -0.76 6.09 -16.40
C THR A 349 -0.14 4.79 -15.89
N GLN A 350 -0.67 4.19 -14.83
CA GLN A 350 -0.17 2.92 -14.30
C GLN A 350 -0.47 1.77 -15.27
N ILE A 351 -1.68 1.72 -15.84
CA ILE A 351 -2.06 0.71 -16.83
C ILE A 351 -1.14 0.79 -18.04
N ASP A 352 -0.91 1.98 -18.59
CA ASP A 352 -0.06 2.18 -19.76
C ASP A 352 1.39 1.75 -19.46
N ARG A 353 1.93 2.10 -18.29
CA ARG A 353 3.25 1.65 -17.82
C ARG A 353 3.33 0.11 -17.74
N ASP A 354 2.36 -0.50 -17.08
CA ASP A 354 2.36 -1.95 -16.83
C ASP A 354 2.18 -2.73 -18.15
N ASN A 355 1.33 -2.23 -19.05
CA ASN A 355 1.10 -2.81 -20.37
C ASN A 355 2.31 -2.65 -21.29
N ASN A 356 2.99 -1.49 -21.27
CA ASN A 356 4.23 -1.31 -22.03
C ASN A 356 5.31 -2.32 -21.60
N ASN A 357 5.47 -2.53 -20.28
CA ASN A 357 6.38 -3.55 -19.76
C ASN A 357 5.95 -4.97 -20.15
N LEU A 358 4.65 -5.27 -20.10
CA LEU A 358 4.13 -6.58 -20.47
C LEU A 358 4.35 -6.88 -21.96
N PHE A 359 4.02 -5.94 -22.83
CA PHE A 359 4.10 -6.11 -24.28
C PHE A 359 5.53 -6.05 -24.82
N TYR A 360 6.47 -5.39 -24.12
CA TYR A 360 7.87 -5.36 -24.51
C TYR A 360 8.49 -6.77 -24.64
N HIS A 361 8.01 -7.72 -23.83
CA HIS A 361 8.47 -9.10 -23.84
C HIS A 361 7.70 -10.03 -24.81
N LEU A 362 6.66 -9.52 -25.48
CA LEU A 362 5.84 -10.31 -26.40
C LEU A 362 6.26 -10.06 -27.86
N PRO A 363 6.13 -11.05 -28.75
CA PRO A 363 6.42 -10.86 -30.18
C PRO A 363 5.55 -9.76 -30.80
N SER A 364 6.16 -8.90 -31.62
CA SER A 364 5.46 -7.78 -32.27
C SER A 364 4.52 -8.22 -33.40
N SER A 365 4.62 -9.45 -33.87
CA SER A 365 3.83 -10.01 -34.99
C SER A 365 2.50 -10.63 -34.56
N LEU A 366 2.19 -10.66 -33.26
CA LEU A 366 0.95 -11.26 -32.77
C LEU A 366 -0.28 -10.50 -33.28
N THR A 367 -1.30 -11.24 -33.70
CA THR A 367 -2.64 -10.69 -33.92
C THR A 367 -3.21 -10.16 -32.60
N THR A 368 -4.26 -9.33 -32.68
CA THR A 368 -4.90 -8.79 -31.47
C THR A 368 -5.40 -9.89 -30.51
N THR A 369 -5.96 -10.98 -31.05
CA THR A 369 -6.43 -12.14 -30.27
C THR A 369 -5.28 -12.84 -29.56
N GLU A 370 -4.18 -13.12 -30.27
CA GLU A 370 -3.01 -13.78 -29.69
C GLU A 370 -2.33 -12.89 -28.64
N LEU A 371 -2.24 -11.58 -28.88
CA LEU A 371 -1.72 -10.62 -27.92
C LEU A 371 -2.55 -10.61 -26.64
N PHE A 372 -3.89 -10.59 -26.77
CA PHE A 372 -4.81 -10.59 -25.64
C PHE A 372 -4.67 -11.87 -24.80
N LEU A 373 -4.65 -13.04 -25.44
CA LEU A 373 -4.43 -14.32 -24.78
C LEU A 373 -3.07 -14.37 -24.07
N ALA A 374 -1.99 -14.04 -24.78
CA ALA A 374 -0.64 -14.08 -24.22
C ALA A 374 -0.48 -13.14 -23.01
N ALA A 375 -1.14 -11.99 -23.04
CA ALA A 375 -1.11 -11.00 -21.95
C ALA A 375 -1.88 -11.45 -20.70
N LEU A 376 -2.99 -12.19 -20.86
CA LEU A 376 -3.72 -12.80 -19.73
C LEU A 376 -2.98 -14.02 -19.16
N GLU A 377 -2.49 -14.92 -20.03
CA GLU A 377 -1.73 -16.11 -19.62
C GLU A 377 -0.40 -15.75 -18.95
N ALA A 378 0.12 -14.56 -19.26
CA ALA A 378 1.26 -13.95 -18.59
C ALA A 378 1.02 -13.60 -17.10
N GLN A 379 -0.24 -13.55 -16.64
CA GLN A 379 -0.58 -13.28 -15.25
C GLN A 379 -0.59 -14.57 -14.43
N ASP A 380 0.09 -14.55 -13.28
CA ASP A 380 0.11 -15.65 -12.33
C ASP A 380 -1.10 -15.56 -11.40
N SER A 381 -2.21 -16.19 -11.81
CA SER A 381 -3.45 -16.25 -11.03
C SER A 381 -4.19 -17.55 -11.32
N LYS A 382 -4.85 -18.12 -10.30
CA LYS A 382 -5.72 -19.30 -10.46
C LYS A 382 -6.96 -19.05 -11.32
N TRP A 383 -7.30 -17.79 -11.59
CA TRP A 383 -8.40 -17.41 -12.48
C TRP A 383 -7.96 -17.20 -13.93
N SER A 384 -6.64 -17.17 -14.18
CA SER A 384 -6.09 -16.95 -15.52
C SER A 384 -6.45 -18.09 -16.47
N GLY A 385 -6.66 -17.75 -17.75
CA GLY A 385 -7.04 -18.70 -18.80
C GLY A 385 -8.54 -19.01 -18.89
N TYR A 386 -9.37 -18.42 -18.03
CA TYR A 386 -10.81 -18.67 -18.00
C TYR A 386 -11.62 -17.37 -17.99
N VAL A 387 -12.88 -17.50 -18.40
CA VAL A 387 -13.92 -16.48 -18.20
C VAL A 387 -15.17 -17.12 -17.58
N TYR A 388 -15.94 -16.31 -16.87
CA TYR A 388 -16.98 -16.79 -15.96
C TYR A 388 -18.31 -16.12 -16.24
N HIS A 389 -19.38 -16.90 -16.25
CA HIS A 389 -20.74 -16.40 -16.28
C HIS A 389 -21.49 -16.91 -15.05
N PHE A 390 -22.17 -16.02 -14.32
CA PHE A 390 -23.01 -16.43 -13.19
C PHE A 390 -24.45 -16.04 -13.44
N THR A 391 -25.36 -16.94 -13.09
CA THR A 391 -26.80 -16.74 -13.24
C THR A 391 -27.57 -17.58 -12.22
N HIS A 392 -28.88 -17.36 -12.14
CA HIS A 392 -29.73 -18.14 -11.26
C HIS A 392 -30.00 -19.56 -11.80
N LEU A 393 -30.23 -20.51 -10.89
CA LEU A 393 -30.60 -21.90 -11.15
C LEU A 393 -31.53 -22.10 -12.37
N GLU A 394 -32.66 -21.40 -12.42
CA GLU A 394 -33.64 -21.54 -13.51
C GLU A 394 -33.04 -21.16 -14.88
N ASN A 395 -32.27 -20.07 -14.94
CA ASN A 395 -31.58 -19.65 -16.17
C ASN A 395 -30.46 -20.63 -16.54
N ALA A 396 -29.71 -21.14 -15.54
CA ALA A 396 -28.66 -22.13 -15.77
C ALA A 396 -29.21 -23.42 -16.37
N VAL A 397 -30.38 -23.88 -15.88
CA VAL A 397 -31.09 -25.02 -16.44
C VAL A 397 -31.46 -24.77 -17.91
N ALA A 398 -31.99 -23.59 -18.24
CA ALA A 398 -32.29 -23.22 -19.61
C ALA A 398 -31.04 -23.24 -20.51
N ILE A 399 -29.93 -22.64 -20.06
CA ILE A 399 -28.65 -22.63 -20.77
C ILE A 399 -28.14 -24.05 -21.05
N ILE A 400 -28.19 -24.95 -20.05
CA ILE A 400 -27.73 -26.34 -20.19
C ILE A 400 -28.62 -27.11 -21.18
N ARG A 401 -29.95 -26.93 -21.11
CA ARG A 401 -30.92 -27.60 -21.99
C ARG A 401 -30.79 -27.13 -23.43
N GLU A 402 -30.70 -25.82 -23.62
CA GLU A 402 -30.58 -25.20 -24.96
C GLU A 402 -29.16 -25.31 -25.53
N ARG A 403 -28.17 -25.60 -24.68
CA ARG A 403 -26.73 -25.58 -25.00
C ARG A 403 -26.27 -24.23 -25.55
N LYS A 404 -26.88 -23.15 -25.07
CA LYS A 404 -26.63 -21.80 -25.53
C LYS A 404 -26.66 -20.79 -24.39
N LEU A 405 -25.67 -19.91 -24.37
CA LEU A 405 -25.72 -18.71 -23.54
C LEU A 405 -26.09 -17.51 -24.41
N LYS A 406 -27.36 -17.12 -24.34
CA LYS A 406 -27.90 -15.99 -25.12
C LYS A 406 -27.70 -14.66 -24.39
N ALA A 407 -27.51 -13.60 -25.16
CA ALA A 407 -27.52 -12.24 -24.67
C ALA A 407 -28.90 -11.87 -24.12
N ARG A 408 -28.94 -11.04 -23.08
CA ARG A 408 -30.17 -10.69 -22.34
C ARG A 408 -31.29 -10.15 -23.22
N GLY A 409 -30.95 -9.38 -24.26
CA GLY A 409 -31.89 -8.78 -25.20
C GLY A 409 -32.64 -9.80 -26.07
N HIS A 410 -32.14 -11.03 -26.16
CA HIS A 410 -32.72 -12.12 -26.95
C HIS A 410 -33.53 -13.11 -26.09
N ILE A 411 -33.79 -12.78 -24.82
CA ILE A 411 -34.50 -13.66 -23.87
C ILE A 411 -35.72 -12.94 -23.28
N THR A 412 -36.89 -13.54 -23.41
CA THR A 412 -38.16 -13.00 -22.89
C THR A 412 -38.42 -13.39 -21.45
N ASN A 413 -38.18 -14.65 -21.08
CA ASN A 413 -38.47 -15.22 -19.76
C ASN A 413 -37.19 -15.40 -18.91
N PHE A 414 -36.37 -14.36 -18.79
CA PHE A 414 -35.12 -14.40 -18.02
C PHE A 414 -35.36 -14.01 -16.55
N LYS A 415 -34.79 -14.76 -15.61
CA LYS A 415 -34.77 -14.37 -14.20
C LYS A 415 -33.65 -13.35 -13.96
N ASP A 416 -34.02 -12.08 -13.95
CA ASP A 416 -33.05 -10.97 -13.82
C ASP A 416 -32.42 -10.91 -12.42
N CYS A 417 -31.13 -11.20 -12.35
CA CYS A 417 -30.37 -11.16 -11.09
C CYS A 417 -29.87 -9.76 -10.69
N ALA A 418 -30.00 -8.78 -11.59
CA ALA A 418 -29.55 -7.41 -11.38
C ALA A 418 -30.70 -6.48 -10.97
N ALA A 419 -30.34 -5.32 -10.41
CA ALA A 419 -31.31 -4.32 -10.00
C ALA A 419 -32.07 -3.76 -11.21
N PHE A 420 -33.37 -3.51 -11.05
CA PHE A 420 -34.24 -3.06 -12.13
C PHE A 420 -33.74 -1.74 -12.73
N ASN A 421 -33.34 -0.79 -11.88
CA ASN A 421 -32.82 0.50 -12.33
C ASN A 421 -31.48 0.38 -13.08
N VAL A 422 -30.65 -0.60 -12.71
CA VAL A 422 -29.40 -0.88 -13.43
C VAL A 422 -29.71 -1.45 -14.83
N ILE A 423 -30.65 -2.39 -14.93
CA ILE A 423 -31.09 -2.96 -16.22
C ILE A 423 -31.73 -1.89 -17.11
N LYS A 424 -32.54 -1.01 -16.51
CA LYS A 424 -33.19 0.11 -17.22
C LYS A 424 -32.16 1.14 -17.72
N GLY A 425 -31.16 1.46 -16.90
CA GLY A 425 -30.08 2.40 -17.26
C GLY A 425 -29.04 1.84 -18.23
N THR A 426 -28.92 0.52 -18.35
CA THR A 426 -27.99 -0.13 -19.27
C THR A 426 -28.40 0.12 -20.73
N ARG A 427 -27.45 0.63 -21.53
CA ARG A 427 -27.64 0.92 -22.97
C ARG A 427 -28.18 -0.29 -23.73
N SER A 428 -29.10 -0.08 -24.67
CA SER A 428 -29.74 -1.17 -25.43
C SER A 428 -28.72 -2.05 -26.17
N GLN A 429 -27.68 -1.45 -26.75
CA GLN A 429 -26.61 -2.18 -27.43
C GLN A 429 -25.90 -3.20 -26.51
N VAL A 430 -25.73 -2.86 -25.23
CA VAL A 430 -25.07 -3.74 -24.24
C VAL A 430 -25.90 -5.00 -23.98
N LYS A 431 -27.22 -4.91 -24.12
CA LYS A 431 -28.13 -6.05 -23.92
C LYS A 431 -27.99 -7.11 -25.00
N ASN A 432 -27.29 -6.81 -26.09
CA ASN A 432 -27.04 -7.75 -27.20
C ASN A 432 -25.74 -8.56 -27.02
N PHE A 433 -25.09 -8.47 -25.86
CA PHE A 433 -23.92 -9.29 -25.54
C PHE A 433 -24.22 -10.32 -24.44
N ALA A 434 -23.75 -11.55 -24.65
CA ALA A 434 -23.49 -12.49 -23.59
C ALA A 434 -22.24 -12.01 -22.84
N ARG A 435 -22.37 -11.80 -21.53
CA ARG A 435 -21.35 -11.15 -20.70
C ARG A 435 -20.68 -12.15 -19.80
N PHE A 436 -19.36 -12.06 -19.74
CA PHE A 436 -18.50 -12.88 -18.91
C PHE A 436 -17.56 -11.99 -18.11
N TYR A 437 -17.23 -12.43 -16.91
CA TYR A 437 -16.24 -11.82 -16.03
C TYR A 437 -14.92 -12.59 -16.15
N PHE A 438 -13.78 -11.91 -15.97
CA PHE A 438 -12.48 -12.60 -15.94
C PHE A 438 -12.22 -13.36 -14.64
N ARG A 439 -12.93 -13.05 -13.57
CA ARG A 439 -12.83 -13.76 -12.30
C ARG A 439 -14.17 -13.84 -11.57
N PRO A 440 -14.38 -14.85 -10.72
CA PRO A 440 -15.43 -14.80 -9.72
C PRO A 440 -15.10 -13.74 -8.65
N LEU A 441 -16.02 -13.59 -7.71
CA LEU A 441 -15.99 -12.65 -6.60
C LEU A 441 -15.82 -11.19 -7.06
N THR A 442 -16.61 -10.72 -8.02
CA THR A 442 -16.61 -9.31 -8.46
C THR A 442 -17.48 -8.42 -7.56
N PRO A 443 -17.29 -7.08 -7.55
CA PRO A 443 -18.17 -6.17 -6.82
C PRO A 443 -19.65 -6.33 -7.20
N THR A 444 -19.93 -6.54 -8.49
CA THR A 444 -21.27 -6.80 -9.02
C THR A 444 -21.85 -8.12 -8.48
N GLN A 445 -21.04 -9.19 -8.45
CA GLN A 445 -21.46 -10.46 -7.88
C GLN A 445 -21.84 -10.30 -6.40
N ARG A 446 -21.02 -9.61 -5.57
CA ARG A 446 -21.36 -9.36 -4.16
C ARG A 446 -22.78 -8.80 -4.07
N CYS A 447 -23.08 -7.78 -4.88
CA CYS A 447 -24.38 -7.10 -4.80
C CYS A 447 -25.55 -8.03 -5.14
N ASN A 448 -25.37 -8.95 -6.09
CA ASN A 448 -26.46 -9.76 -6.61
C ASN A 448 -26.59 -11.12 -5.90
N GLU A 449 -25.50 -11.66 -5.35
CA GLU A 449 -25.46 -13.06 -4.90
C GLU A 449 -26.43 -13.36 -3.74
N ASN A 450 -27.04 -14.55 -3.78
CA ASN A 450 -28.01 -15.04 -2.79
C ASN A 450 -29.18 -14.06 -2.64
N LEU A 451 -29.62 -13.81 -1.41
CA LEU A 451 -30.70 -12.85 -1.13
C LEU A 451 -30.18 -11.41 -1.06
N SER A 452 -28.90 -11.11 -1.31
CA SER A 452 -28.33 -9.75 -1.20
C SER A 452 -28.49 -9.08 0.19
N SER A 453 -28.01 -7.84 0.34
CA SER A 453 -28.16 -7.02 1.56
C SER A 453 -29.26 -5.98 1.40
N SER A 454 -30.05 -5.74 2.45
CA SER A 454 -31.11 -4.71 2.48
C SER A 454 -30.56 -3.30 2.28
N GLU A 455 -29.30 -3.05 2.64
CA GLU A 455 -28.61 -1.77 2.46
C GLU A 455 -28.47 -1.33 0.99
N LEU A 456 -28.62 -2.26 0.05
CA LEU A 456 -28.54 -1.98 -1.38
C LEU A 456 -29.84 -1.40 -1.96
N ILE A 457 -30.94 -1.50 -1.22
CA ILE A 457 -32.26 -0.99 -1.66
C ILE A 457 -32.21 0.53 -1.82
N SER A 458 -31.64 1.26 -0.85
CA SER A 458 -31.52 2.72 -0.93
C SER A 458 -30.67 3.17 -2.11
N ARG A 459 -29.68 2.36 -2.51
CA ARG A 459 -28.75 2.66 -3.58
C ARG A 459 -29.30 2.37 -4.97
N PHE A 460 -29.99 1.25 -5.15
CA PHE A 460 -30.44 0.80 -6.47
C PHE A 460 -31.95 0.91 -6.69
N GLY A 461 -32.71 1.29 -5.67
CA GLY A 461 -34.17 1.40 -5.71
C GLY A 461 -34.92 0.06 -5.66
N ASN A 462 -34.21 -1.07 -5.73
CA ASN A 462 -34.72 -2.42 -5.48
C ASN A 462 -33.59 -3.34 -5.00
N ARG A 463 -33.93 -4.57 -4.59
CA ARG A 463 -32.97 -5.57 -4.11
C ARG A 463 -32.54 -6.48 -5.28
N PRO A 464 -31.31 -6.34 -5.85
CA PRO A 464 -30.79 -7.32 -6.81
C PRO A 464 -30.58 -8.66 -6.11
N MET A 465 -31.04 -9.78 -6.68
CA MET A 465 -30.91 -11.09 -6.03
C MET A 465 -30.65 -12.20 -7.04
N CYS A 466 -29.84 -13.17 -6.63
CA CYS A 466 -29.55 -14.41 -7.32
C CYS A 466 -29.57 -15.51 -6.27
N PRO A 467 -30.75 -15.95 -5.80
CA PRO A 467 -30.89 -16.76 -4.59
C PRO A 467 -30.13 -18.09 -4.60
N VAL A 468 -30.02 -18.69 -5.79
CA VAL A 468 -29.20 -19.89 -6.06
C VAL A 468 -28.30 -19.57 -7.25
N PRO A 469 -27.09 -19.06 -7.01
CA PRO A 469 -26.15 -18.73 -8.07
C PRO A 469 -25.44 -19.99 -8.59
N ILE A 470 -25.38 -20.11 -9.91
CA ILE A 470 -24.63 -21.14 -10.63
C ILE A 470 -23.55 -20.44 -11.46
N PHE A 471 -22.30 -20.85 -11.29
CA PHE A 471 -21.18 -20.35 -12.08
C PHE A 471 -20.90 -21.31 -13.22
N PHE A 472 -20.75 -20.76 -14.42
CA PHE A 472 -20.14 -21.42 -15.57
C PHE A 472 -18.72 -20.89 -15.70
N ARG A 473 -17.74 -21.79 -15.87
CA ARG A 473 -16.36 -21.48 -16.22
C ARG A 473 -16.11 -21.98 -17.64
N PHE A 474 -15.55 -21.11 -18.48
CA PHE A 474 -15.21 -21.42 -19.86
C PHE A 474 -13.71 -21.27 -20.09
N ASN A 475 -13.11 -22.23 -20.80
CA ASN A 475 -11.73 -22.11 -21.27
C ASN A 475 -11.64 -20.98 -22.32
N LEU A 476 -10.88 -19.92 -22.00
CA LEU A 476 -10.80 -18.73 -22.85
C LEU A 476 -10.08 -19.00 -24.18
N ARG A 477 -9.07 -19.88 -24.16
CA ARG A 477 -8.34 -20.28 -25.37
C ARG A 477 -9.25 -21.06 -26.31
N SER A 478 -10.05 -21.99 -25.79
CA SER A 478 -11.05 -22.73 -26.58
C SER A 478 -12.13 -21.80 -27.16
N LEU A 479 -12.60 -20.82 -26.37
CA LEU A 479 -13.53 -19.80 -26.87
C LEU A 479 -12.94 -19.00 -28.03
N LEU A 480 -11.73 -18.46 -27.86
CA LEU A 480 -11.09 -17.62 -28.88
C LEU A 480 -10.59 -18.41 -30.10
N ALA A 481 -10.58 -19.75 -30.02
CA ALA A 481 -10.32 -20.63 -31.15
C ALA A 481 -11.56 -20.90 -32.03
N ILE A 482 -12.77 -20.51 -31.58
CA ILE A 482 -13.99 -20.61 -32.39
C ILE A 482 -13.86 -19.69 -33.60
N GLU A 483 -13.99 -20.26 -34.78
CA GLU A 483 -13.92 -19.51 -36.04
C GLU A 483 -15.03 -18.46 -36.12
N ASN A 484 -14.67 -17.23 -36.52
CA ASN A 484 -15.59 -16.10 -36.69
C ASN A 484 -16.35 -15.67 -35.41
N LEU A 485 -15.88 -16.06 -34.21
CA LEU A 485 -16.47 -15.60 -32.95
C LEU A 485 -16.42 -14.07 -32.84
N GLN A 486 -17.58 -13.44 -32.73
CA GLN A 486 -17.71 -11.99 -32.54
C GLN A 486 -17.51 -11.64 -31.07
N TRP A 487 -16.25 -11.61 -30.64
CA TRP A 487 -15.87 -11.26 -29.28
C TRP A 487 -15.42 -9.80 -29.14
N LYS A 488 -15.60 -9.24 -27.95
CA LYS A 488 -15.11 -7.91 -27.54
C LYS A 488 -14.67 -7.95 -26.07
N VAL A 489 -13.93 -6.94 -25.65
CA VAL A 489 -13.60 -6.70 -24.24
C VAL A 489 -13.95 -5.29 -23.85
N SER A 490 -14.38 -5.10 -22.60
CA SER A 490 -14.67 -3.78 -22.05
C SER A 490 -13.54 -3.23 -21.19
N LEU A 491 -13.42 -1.91 -21.17
CA LEU A 491 -12.51 -1.18 -20.27
C LEU A 491 -13.21 -0.78 -18.96
N GLY A 492 -14.18 -1.58 -18.51
CA GLY A 492 -14.89 -1.39 -17.26
C GLY A 492 -16.31 -1.96 -17.30
N ASN A 493 -17.12 -1.53 -16.34
CA ASN A 493 -18.48 -2.05 -16.17
C ASN A 493 -19.39 -1.65 -17.35
N MET A 494 -20.00 -2.64 -17.99
CA MET A 494 -20.88 -2.41 -19.15
C MET A 494 -22.21 -1.72 -18.80
N ALA A 495 -22.59 -1.64 -17.52
CA ALA A 495 -23.72 -0.82 -17.08
C ALA A 495 -23.41 0.69 -17.15
N SER A 496 -22.13 1.09 -17.20
CA SER A 496 -21.73 2.49 -17.36
C SER A 496 -21.92 2.97 -18.80
N PRO A 497 -22.47 4.18 -19.01
CA PRO A 497 -22.67 4.73 -20.35
C PRO A 497 -21.35 5.12 -21.04
N HIS A 498 -20.27 5.34 -20.28
CA HIS A 498 -18.97 5.79 -20.81
C HIS A 498 -17.98 4.65 -21.06
N THR A 499 -18.35 3.40 -20.74
CA THR A 499 -17.45 2.26 -20.95
C THR A 499 -17.22 2.04 -22.44
N GLU A 500 -15.95 2.13 -22.83
CA GLU A 500 -15.44 1.70 -24.14
C GLU A 500 -15.30 0.17 -24.18
N PHE A 501 -15.60 -0.42 -25.33
CA PHE A 501 -15.46 -1.85 -25.56
C PHE A 501 -15.31 -2.14 -27.06
N ASP A 502 -14.36 -3.02 -27.40
CA ASP A 502 -14.14 -3.52 -28.76
C ASP A 502 -13.14 -4.71 -28.69
N CYS A 503 -12.75 -5.27 -29.82
CA CYS A 503 -11.63 -6.20 -29.97
C CYS A 503 -10.45 -5.61 -30.78
N THR A 504 -10.41 -4.27 -30.94
CA THR A 504 -9.31 -3.60 -31.64
C THR A 504 -8.02 -3.62 -30.82
N SER A 505 -6.87 -3.50 -31.49
CA SER A 505 -5.57 -3.44 -30.82
C SER A 505 -5.48 -2.26 -29.84
N GLU A 506 -6.13 -1.13 -30.15
CA GLU A 506 -6.17 0.03 -29.27
C GLU A 506 -6.87 -0.29 -27.93
N ILE A 507 -8.06 -0.91 -27.98
CA ILE A 507 -8.81 -1.26 -26.77
C ILE A 507 -8.06 -2.34 -25.97
N VAL A 508 -7.53 -3.36 -26.64
CA VAL A 508 -6.74 -4.42 -25.99
C VAL A 508 -5.52 -3.84 -25.28
N ARG A 509 -4.81 -2.87 -25.87
CA ARG A 509 -3.66 -2.23 -25.24
C ARG A 509 -4.00 -1.34 -24.04
N LYS A 510 -5.26 -0.92 -23.90
CA LYS A 510 -5.77 -0.15 -22.76
C LYS A 510 -6.37 -1.02 -21.65
N PHE A 511 -6.49 -2.33 -21.85
CA PHE A 511 -7.03 -3.29 -20.88
C PHE A 511 -6.09 -3.48 -19.68
N ASP A 512 -6.61 -3.56 -18.45
CA ASP A 512 -5.78 -3.68 -17.24
C ASP A 512 -5.44 -5.15 -16.92
N PHE A 513 -4.57 -5.75 -17.73
CA PHE A 513 -4.13 -7.14 -17.51
C PHE A 513 -3.51 -7.36 -16.14
N HIS A 514 -2.83 -6.34 -15.60
CA HIS A 514 -2.10 -6.45 -14.36
C HIS A 514 -3.01 -6.58 -13.13
N TYR A 515 -4.21 -5.97 -13.17
CA TYR A 515 -5.15 -5.94 -12.03
C TYR A 515 -6.48 -6.66 -12.25
N VAL A 516 -6.79 -7.15 -13.46
CA VAL A 516 -8.06 -7.87 -13.72
C VAL A 516 -8.28 -9.07 -12.77
N TYR A 517 -7.19 -9.70 -12.34
CA TYR A 517 -7.20 -10.83 -11.41
C TYR A 517 -6.89 -10.45 -9.94
N ALA A 518 -6.67 -9.17 -9.65
CA ALA A 518 -6.19 -8.69 -8.35
C ALA A 518 -7.28 -8.66 -7.25
N ASP A 519 -6.84 -8.39 -6.03
CA ASP A 519 -7.69 -8.32 -4.84
C ASP A 519 -8.65 -7.11 -4.88
N LEU A 520 -9.90 -7.35 -4.47
CA LEU A 520 -10.93 -6.33 -4.42
C LEU A 520 -10.79 -5.32 -3.28
N ARG A 521 -9.84 -5.47 -2.36
CA ARG A 521 -9.56 -4.44 -1.35
C ARG A 521 -8.85 -3.23 -1.93
N THR A 522 -8.16 -3.42 -3.06
CA THR A 522 -7.55 -2.32 -3.82
C THR A 522 -8.58 -1.62 -4.70
N GLU A 523 -8.53 -0.30 -4.81
CA GLU A 523 -9.42 0.43 -5.73
C GLU A 523 -9.22 0.04 -7.19
N ARG A 524 -7.97 -0.17 -7.62
CA ARG A 524 -7.65 -0.61 -8.99
C ARG A 524 -8.16 -2.01 -9.28
N GLY A 525 -8.05 -2.94 -8.33
CA GLY A 525 -8.61 -4.29 -8.45
C GLY A 525 -10.14 -4.29 -8.52
N LYS A 526 -10.83 -3.43 -7.75
CA LYS A 526 -12.29 -3.23 -7.88
C LYS A 526 -12.69 -2.72 -9.26
N TYR A 527 -11.91 -1.81 -9.84
CA TYR A 527 -12.15 -1.29 -11.18
C TYR A 527 -11.87 -2.36 -12.25
N ALA A 528 -10.68 -2.95 -12.25
CA ALA A 528 -10.24 -3.91 -13.27
C ALA A 528 -11.08 -5.20 -13.28
N SER A 529 -11.53 -5.68 -12.11
CA SER A 529 -12.42 -6.86 -12.02
C SER A 529 -13.82 -6.65 -12.62
N GLN A 530 -14.18 -5.41 -12.95
CA GLN A 530 -15.43 -5.09 -13.66
C GLN A 530 -15.26 -5.03 -15.17
N GLN A 531 -14.05 -5.24 -15.69
CA GLN A 531 -13.85 -5.47 -17.12
C GLN A 531 -14.45 -6.82 -17.52
N GLU A 532 -15.05 -6.87 -18.70
CA GLU A 532 -15.86 -7.99 -19.13
C GLU A 532 -15.40 -8.49 -20.51
N PHE A 533 -15.50 -9.80 -20.69
CA PHE A 533 -15.43 -10.43 -21.99
C PHE A 533 -16.86 -10.54 -22.54
N LEU A 534 -17.01 -10.25 -23.83
CA LEU A 534 -18.31 -10.08 -24.46
C LEU A 534 -18.37 -10.94 -25.71
N ILE A 535 -19.47 -11.67 -25.89
CA ILE A 535 -19.79 -12.37 -27.13
C ILE A 535 -21.11 -11.82 -27.65
N GLU A 536 -21.12 -11.41 -28.91
CA GLU A 536 -22.31 -10.83 -29.54
C GLU A 536 -23.39 -11.89 -29.77
N THR A 537 -24.65 -11.55 -29.48
CA THR A 537 -25.86 -12.39 -29.61
C THR A 537 -25.94 -13.62 -28.73
N GLU A 538 -25.10 -14.64 -28.93
CA GLU A 538 -25.11 -15.89 -28.18
C GLU A 538 -23.78 -16.65 -28.28
N LEU A 539 -23.49 -17.48 -27.28
CA LEU A 539 -22.46 -18.51 -27.35
C LEU A 539 -23.12 -19.87 -27.50
N ASP A 540 -22.81 -20.57 -28.59
CA ASP A 540 -23.25 -21.94 -28.84
C ASP A 540 -22.27 -22.95 -28.24
N PHE A 541 -22.73 -23.78 -27.32
CA PHE A 541 -21.88 -24.73 -26.60
C PHE A 541 -21.56 -25.96 -27.46
N ASP A 542 -22.22 -26.15 -28.60
CA ASP A 542 -21.85 -27.18 -29.57
C ASP A 542 -20.52 -26.88 -30.29
N LEU A 543 -20.04 -25.64 -30.22
CA LEU A 543 -18.75 -25.21 -30.75
C LEU A 543 -17.58 -25.48 -29.78
N LEU A 544 -17.86 -26.03 -28.60
CA LEU A 544 -16.91 -26.28 -27.53
C LEU A 544 -16.94 -27.76 -27.12
N ASN A 545 -15.83 -28.26 -26.57
CA ASN A 545 -15.86 -29.57 -25.91
C ASN A 545 -16.56 -29.43 -24.57
N ASN A 546 -17.23 -30.50 -24.10
CA ASN A 546 -17.86 -30.48 -22.78
C ASN A 546 -16.84 -30.26 -21.65
N THR A 547 -15.55 -30.57 -21.87
CA THR A 547 -14.46 -30.32 -20.91
C THR A 547 -13.99 -28.88 -20.87
N ASP A 548 -14.40 -28.04 -21.85
CA ASP A 548 -14.11 -26.61 -21.84
C ASP A 548 -15.09 -25.82 -20.96
N ILE A 549 -16.12 -26.49 -20.43
CA ILE A 549 -17.21 -25.90 -19.66
C ILE A 549 -17.36 -26.65 -18.34
N GLU A 550 -17.26 -25.93 -17.24
CA GLU A 550 -17.42 -26.49 -15.89
C GLU A 550 -18.43 -25.66 -15.10
N LEU A 551 -19.16 -26.30 -14.20
CA LEU A 551 -20.14 -25.64 -13.35
C LEU A 551 -19.73 -25.69 -11.88
N PHE A 552 -19.91 -24.58 -11.19
CA PHE A 552 -19.67 -24.47 -9.76
C PHE A 552 -20.94 -24.05 -9.03
N VAL A 553 -21.20 -24.71 -7.90
CA VAL A 553 -22.32 -24.42 -7.01
C VAL A 553 -21.82 -24.22 -5.58
N GLN A 554 -22.60 -23.50 -4.77
CA GLN A 554 -22.20 -23.15 -3.41
C GLN A 554 -22.24 -24.31 -2.41
N ASN A 555 -23.21 -25.22 -2.57
CA ASN A 555 -23.50 -26.22 -1.55
C ASN A 555 -24.31 -27.40 -2.12
N GLU A 556 -24.48 -28.42 -1.28
CA GLU A 556 -25.24 -29.64 -1.57
C GLU A 556 -26.69 -29.37 -2.00
N ASN A 557 -27.35 -28.35 -1.46
CA ASN A 557 -28.74 -28.05 -1.82
C ASN A 557 -28.84 -27.52 -3.26
N ALA A 558 -27.90 -26.65 -3.66
CA ALA A 558 -27.79 -26.16 -5.01
C ALA A 558 -27.40 -27.28 -5.99
N TYR A 559 -26.46 -28.15 -5.61
CA TYR A 559 -26.07 -29.32 -6.40
C TYR A 559 -27.26 -30.27 -6.65
N LYS A 560 -27.98 -30.64 -5.59
CA LYS A 560 -29.16 -31.52 -5.67
C LYS A 560 -30.26 -30.89 -6.53
N SER A 561 -30.51 -29.60 -6.33
CA SER A 561 -31.53 -28.88 -7.11
C SER A 561 -31.19 -28.85 -8.59
N LEU A 562 -29.97 -28.47 -8.96
CA LEU A 562 -29.52 -28.46 -10.35
C LEU A 562 -29.56 -29.86 -10.96
N SER A 563 -29.03 -30.86 -10.25
CA SER A 563 -29.02 -32.25 -10.70
C SER A 563 -30.42 -32.83 -10.89
N SER A 564 -31.42 -32.40 -10.10
CA SER A 564 -32.79 -32.91 -10.24
C SER A 564 -33.45 -32.59 -11.59
N PHE A 565 -32.93 -31.63 -12.35
CA PHE A 565 -33.42 -31.27 -13.67
C PHE A 565 -32.91 -32.18 -14.79
N PHE A 566 -31.90 -33.02 -14.52
CA PHE A 566 -31.18 -33.80 -15.52
C PHE A 566 -30.93 -35.23 -15.03
N GLU A 567 -31.28 -36.23 -15.84
CA GLU A 567 -30.87 -37.62 -15.54
C GLU A 567 -29.35 -37.79 -15.65
N THR A 568 -28.72 -37.08 -16.58
CA THR A 568 -27.27 -37.02 -16.73
C THR A 568 -26.86 -35.63 -17.21
N CYS A 569 -26.06 -34.93 -16.43
CA CYS A 569 -25.44 -33.67 -16.85
C CYS A 569 -24.19 -33.96 -17.68
N ARG A 570 -24.03 -33.26 -18.81
CA ARG A 570 -22.86 -33.43 -19.71
C ARG A 570 -21.59 -32.74 -19.22
N TYR A 571 -21.75 -31.84 -18.25
CA TYR A 571 -20.69 -30.99 -17.73
C TYR A 571 -20.40 -31.39 -16.28
N SER A 572 -19.16 -31.20 -15.83
CA SER A 572 -18.82 -31.37 -14.43
C SER A 572 -19.54 -30.32 -13.58
N ILE A 573 -19.99 -30.73 -12.39
CA ILE A 573 -20.61 -29.85 -11.41
C ILE A 573 -19.87 -30.06 -10.10
N ASP A 574 -19.16 -29.04 -9.64
CA ASP A 574 -18.38 -29.09 -8.41
C ASP A 574 -18.96 -28.14 -7.35
N ILE A 575 -18.84 -28.55 -6.09
CA ILE A 575 -19.16 -27.69 -4.93
C ILE A 575 -17.87 -27.00 -4.50
N ASP A 576 -17.74 -25.71 -4.80
CA ASP A 576 -16.56 -24.92 -4.42
C ASP A 576 -16.96 -23.51 -3.95
N LEU A 577 -16.82 -23.29 -2.64
CA LEU A 577 -17.15 -22.02 -1.99
C LEU A 577 -16.22 -20.88 -2.38
N GLN A 578 -15.04 -21.14 -2.96
CA GLN A 578 -14.09 -20.10 -3.35
C GLN A 578 -14.59 -19.20 -4.49
N TYR A 579 -15.66 -19.60 -5.19
CA TYR A 579 -16.30 -18.81 -6.24
C TYR A 579 -17.36 -17.85 -5.71
N PHE A 580 -17.74 -17.94 -4.43
CA PHE A 580 -18.93 -17.31 -3.88
C PHE A 580 -18.65 -16.45 -2.63
N PHE A 581 -19.49 -15.44 -2.43
CA PHE A 581 -19.47 -14.61 -1.23
C PHE A 581 -20.35 -15.22 -0.13
N ASP A 582 -19.74 -15.73 0.94
CA ASP A 582 -20.46 -16.34 2.06
C ASP A 582 -21.06 -15.31 3.06
N TYR A 583 -21.56 -14.17 2.57
CA TYR A 583 -21.99 -13.03 3.40
C TYR A 583 -23.49 -12.71 3.34
N ASN A 584 -24.13 -12.99 2.21
CA ASN A 584 -25.52 -12.60 1.98
C ASN A 584 -26.47 -13.63 2.57
N GLY A 585 -27.69 -13.19 2.94
CA GLY A 585 -28.73 -14.11 3.41
C GLY A 585 -29.06 -15.16 2.36
N ARG A 586 -29.46 -16.37 2.79
CA ARG A 586 -29.75 -17.51 1.91
C ARG A 586 -30.91 -18.34 2.43
N VAL A 587 -31.54 -19.08 1.53
CA VAL A 587 -32.52 -20.12 1.90
C VAL A 587 -31.77 -21.43 2.07
N ASN A 588 -31.89 -22.04 3.24
CA ASN A 588 -31.28 -23.31 3.57
C ASN A 588 -32.33 -24.39 3.73
N VAL A 589 -32.05 -25.56 3.16
CA VAL A 589 -32.82 -26.80 3.39
C VAL A 589 -31.93 -27.73 4.22
N LYS A 590 -32.42 -28.15 5.38
CA LYS A 590 -31.71 -29.05 6.31
C LYS A 590 -32.53 -30.29 6.58
N TYR A 591 -31.87 -31.43 6.60
CA TYR A 591 -32.45 -32.74 6.89
C TYR A 591 -31.99 -33.15 8.29
N SER A 592 -32.93 -33.44 9.20
CA SER A 592 -32.56 -33.98 10.51
C SER A 592 -32.07 -35.42 10.39
N GLN A 593 -31.18 -35.80 11.29
CA GLN A 593 -30.72 -37.20 11.43
C GLN A 593 -31.68 -38.07 12.27
N THR A 594 -32.85 -37.53 12.62
CA THR A 594 -33.87 -38.24 13.42
C THR A 594 -34.77 -39.08 12.52
N THR A 595 -35.35 -40.15 13.05
CA THR A 595 -36.40 -40.92 12.36
C THR A 595 -37.76 -40.60 12.99
N PRO A 596 -38.76 -40.13 12.21
CA PRO A 596 -38.68 -39.83 10.78
C PRO A 596 -37.86 -38.56 10.48
N THR A 597 -37.24 -38.51 9.29
CA THR A 597 -36.41 -37.38 8.84
C THR A 597 -37.26 -36.12 8.74
N LYS A 598 -36.90 -35.08 9.49
CA LYS A 598 -37.54 -33.77 9.44
C LYS A 598 -36.80 -32.87 8.47
N ILE A 599 -37.52 -32.31 7.51
CA ILE A 599 -36.99 -31.31 6.57
C ILE A 599 -37.30 -29.92 7.15
N SER A 600 -36.28 -29.09 7.32
CA SER A 600 -36.41 -27.70 7.76
C SER A 600 -35.89 -26.77 6.68
N ILE A 601 -36.76 -25.87 6.22
CA ILE A 601 -36.45 -24.79 5.29
C ILE A 601 -36.39 -23.52 6.12
N SER A 602 -35.27 -22.81 6.09
CA SER A 602 -35.12 -21.53 6.80
C SER A 602 -34.43 -20.48 5.94
N ILE A 603 -34.76 -19.22 6.18
CA ILE A 603 -33.98 -18.11 5.69
C ILE A 603 -32.92 -17.78 6.74
N ASP A 604 -31.66 -17.99 6.42
CA ASP A 604 -30.53 -17.72 7.31
C ASP A 604 -29.87 -16.40 6.87
N TYR A 605 -29.87 -15.40 7.75
CA TYR A 605 -29.14 -14.14 7.56
C TYR A 605 -27.90 -14.13 8.46
N PRO A 606 -26.68 -13.99 7.90
CA PRO A 606 -25.44 -13.95 8.69
C PRO A 606 -25.37 -12.80 9.71
N LYS A 607 -26.12 -11.72 9.50
CA LYS A 607 -26.31 -10.63 10.47
C LYS A 607 -27.80 -10.38 10.69
N LYS A 608 -28.20 -10.06 11.94
CA LYS A 608 -29.55 -9.58 12.25
C LYS A 608 -29.82 -8.29 11.47
N SER A 609 -30.46 -8.40 10.32
CA SER A 609 -31.09 -7.27 9.65
C SER A 609 -32.15 -6.70 10.58
N ALA A 610 -32.09 -5.40 10.87
CA ALA A 610 -33.13 -4.68 11.62
C ALA A 610 -34.42 -4.48 10.79
N ASP A 611 -34.42 -4.92 9.53
CA ASP A 611 -35.53 -4.72 8.60
C ASP A 611 -36.50 -5.91 8.62
N ASP A 612 -37.78 -5.60 8.86
CA ASP A 612 -38.93 -6.52 8.94
C ASP A 612 -39.42 -6.98 7.55
N THR A 613 -38.85 -6.46 6.45
CA THR A 613 -39.25 -6.82 5.07
C THR A 613 -38.61 -8.11 4.56
N LEU A 614 -38.74 -9.18 5.34
CA LEU A 614 -38.28 -10.50 4.97
C LEU A 614 -39.18 -11.10 3.87
N GLY A 615 -38.57 -11.52 2.76
CA GLY A 615 -39.27 -12.27 1.71
C GLY A 615 -39.91 -13.56 2.24
N GLN A 616 -40.83 -14.11 1.46
CA GLN A 616 -41.69 -15.22 1.86
C GLN A 616 -41.24 -16.54 1.23
N LEU A 617 -41.40 -17.62 1.99
CA LEU A 617 -41.15 -18.99 1.55
C LEU A 617 -42.45 -19.62 1.06
N PHE A 618 -42.39 -20.26 -0.10
CA PHE A 618 -43.46 -21.09 -0.64
C PHE A 618 -42.92 -22.51 -0.80
N LEU A 619 -43.44 -23.44 0.00
CA LEU A 619 -43.17 -24.86 -0.16
C LEU A 619 -44.31 -25.49 -0.97
N GLN A 620 -44.01 -26.05 -2.14
CA GLN A 620 -44.98 -26.74 -2.99
C GLN A 620 -44.71 -28.24 -3.00
N ILE A 621 -45.67 -29.03 -2.55
CA ILE A 621 -45.58 -30.49 -2.42
C ILE A 621 -46.56 -31.14 -3.40
N LYS A 622 -46.06 -32.07 -4.21
CA LYS A 622 -46.86 -32.83 -5.19
C LYS A 622 -47.28 -34.18 -4.57
N SER A 623 -48.28 -34.13 -3.68
CA SER A 623 -48.87 -35.29 -2.98
C SER A 623 -50.25 -34.93 -2.43
N LYS A 624 -51.01 -35.89 -1.87
CA LYS A 624 -52.19 -35.62 -1.03
C LYS A 624 -51.74 -35.22 0.40
N ALA A 625 -52.47 -34.30 1.04
CA ALA A 625 -52.08 -33.53 2.23
C ALA A 625 -51.29 -34.23 3.36
N PRO A 626 -50.11 -33.69 3.77
CA PRO A 626 -49.47 -34.03 5.04
C PRO A 626 -49.64 -32.91 6.08
N THR A 627 -50.81 -32.25 6.17
CA THR A 627 -50.98 -31.01 6.95
C THR A 627 -50.70 -31.16 8.45
N LYS A 628 -50.81 -32.37 9.02
CA LYS A 628 -50.57 -32.61 10.46
C LYS A 628 -49.09 -32.59 10.89
N THR A 629 -48.13 -32.59 9.95
CA THR A 629 -46.69 -32.63 10.29
C THR A 629 -45.93 -31.35 9.94
N ILE A 630 -46.61 -30.33 9.43
CA ILE A 630 -46.02 -29.06 9.00
C ILE A 630 -46.04 -28.06 10.16
N THR A 631 -44.90 -27.45 10.45
CA THR A 631 -44.69 -26.51 11.56
C THR A 631 -43.82 -25.33 11.09
N GLY A 632 -43.84 -24.22 11.82
CA GLY A 632 -42.99 -23.05 11.54
C GLY A 632 -43.75 -21.73 11.56
N ASN A 633 -43.22 -20.72 10.89
CA ASN A 633 -43.85 -19.40 10.77
C ASN A 633 -44.83 -19.41 9.58
N LEU A 634 -45.89 -20.20 9.70
CA LEU A 634 -46.87 -20.41 8.64
C LEU A 634 -47.79 -19.19 8.50
N LEU A 635 -48.14 -18.86 7.25
CA LEU A 635 -49.08 -17.80 6.90
C LEU A 635 -50.34 -18.33 6.22
N GLY A 636 -50.27 -19.53 5.63
CA GLY A 636 -51.40 -20.15 4.96
C GLY A 636 -51.00 -21.44 4.27
N VAL A 637 -52.00 -22.29 4.01
CA VAL A 637 -51.86 -23.55 3.28
C VAL A 637 -52.98 -23.60 2.24
N PHE A 638 -52.63 -23.94 1.01
CA PHE A 638 -53.55 -23.95 -0.13
C PHE A 638 -53.33 -25.22 -0.96
N GLU A 639 -54.39 -25.76 -1.57
CA GLU A 639 -54.28 -26.86 -2.52
C GLU A 639 -54.80 -26.40 -3.87
N ARG A 640 -54.01 -26.62 -4.94
CA ARG A 640 -54.46 -26.36 -6.30
C ARG A 640 -53.81 -27.32 -7.28
N ASP A 641 -54.61 -27.88 -8.18
CA ASP A 641 -54.15 -28.78 -9.24
C ASP A 641 -53.30 -29.96 -8.70
N GLY A 642 -53.63 -30.48 -7.50
CA GLY A 642 -52.88 -31.55 -6.84
C GLY A 642 -51.52 -31.13 -6.26
N ILE A 643 -51.29 -29.82 -6.10
CA ILE A 643 -50.10 -29.23 -5.46
C ILE A 643 -50.52 -28.53 -4.17
N TYR A 644 -49.97 -28.98 -3.05
CA TYR A 644 -50.12 -28.32 -1.75
C TYR A 644 -49.06 -27.25 -1.59
N THR A 645 -49.50 -26.01 -1.42
CA THR A 645 -48.66 -24.83 -1.25
C THR A 645 -48.73 -24.34 0.18
N ILE A 646 -47.60 -24.36 0.87
CA ILE A 646 -47.45 -23.84 2.23
C ILE A 646 -46.69 -22.52 2.15
N LEU A 647 -47.33 -21.46 2.63
CA LEU A 647 -46.73 -20.14 2.76
C LEU A 647 -46.16 -19.97 4.16
N GLY A 648 -44.91 -19.50 4.24
CA GLY A 648 -44.27 -19.15 5.51
C GLY A 648 -43.40 -17.91 5.41
N ARG A 649 -43.09 -17.30 6.57
CA ARG A 649 -42.16 -16.14 6.63
C ARG A 649 -40.70 -16.59 6.64
N GLN A 650 -40.22 -17.06 7.78
CA GLN A 650 -38.78 -17.34 7.98
C GLN A 650 -38.45 -18.82 7.95
N ARG A 651 -39.35 -19.67 8.45
CA ARG A 651 -39.10 -21.10 8.60
C ARG A 651 -40.35 -21.91 8.30
N ILE A 652 -40.17 -22.97 7.52
CA ILE A 652 -41.15 -24.04 7.31
C ILE A 652 -40.45 -25.35 7.67
N SER A 653 -41.11 -26.26 8.34
CA SER A 653 -40.55 -27.56 8.66
C SER A 653 -41.62 -28.64 8.57
N PHE A 654 -41.31 -29.76 7.94
CA PHE A 654 -42.26 -30.84 7.73
C PHE A 654 -41.57 -32.20 7.78
N VAL A 655 -42.36 -33.25 7.97
CA VAL A 655 -41.90 -34.64 7.90
C VAL A 655 -42.53 -35.24 6.64
N PRO A 656 -41.72 -35.65 5.64
CA PRO A 656 -42.24 -36.26 4.43
C PRO A 656 -42.84 -37.63 4.75
N GLU A 657 -43.98 -37.95 4.14
CA GLU A 657 -44.64 -39.25 4.29
C GLU A 657 -43.91 -40.39 3.53
N SER A 658 -43.08 -40.01 2.55
CA SER A 658 -42.28 -40.90 1.73
C SER A 658 -40.98 -40.22 1.34
N GLU A 659 -39.89 -40.98 1.21
CA GLU A 659 -38.62 -40.47 0.67
C GLU A 659 -38.75 -40.04 -0.81
N LEU A 660 -39.77 -40.54 -1.53
CA LEU A 660 -40.07 -40.19 -2.92
C LEU A 660 -40.92 -38.92 -3.06
N LEU A 661 -41.21 -38.22 -1.96
CA LEU A 661 -42.04 -37.02 -1.98
C LEU A 661 -41.41 -35.94 -2.85
N GLN A 662 -42.11 -35.51 -3.90
CA GLN A 662 -41.68 -34.42 -4.77
C GLN A 662 -42.09 -33.08 -4.16
N TYR A 663 -41.12 -32.18 -3.95
CA TYR A 663 -41.37 -30.84 -3.46
C TYR A 663 -40.37 -29.81 -4.00
N ALA A 664 -40.85 -28.58 -4.09
CA ALA A 664 -40.07 -27.42 -4.50
C ALA A 664 -40.24 -26.30 -3.48
N VAL A 665 -39.19 -25.51 -3.32
CA VAL A 665 -39.17 -24.33 -2.47
C VAL A 665 -38.95 -23.12 -3.36
N PHE A 666 -39.84 -22.15 -3.25
CA PHE A 666 -39.73 -20.86 -3.91
C PHE A 666 -39.56 -19.76 -2.88
N TYR A 667 -38.78 -18.76 -3.25
CA TYR A 667 -38.61 -17.53 -2.48
C TYR A 667 -39.28 -16.39 -3.24
N ARG A 668 -40.19 -15.68 -2.56
CA ARG A 668 -40.85 -14.49 -3.09
C ARG A 668 -40.34 -13.25 -2.38
N TYR A 669 -39.92 -12.26 -3.14
CA TYR A 669 -39.65 -10.92 -2.65
C TYR A 669 -40.21 -9.91 -3.64
N ASP A 670 -41.03 -8.99 -3.14
CA ASP A 670 -41.82 -8.07 -3.96
C ASP A 670 -42.63 -8.84 -5.02
N THR A 671 -42.54 -8.48 -6.30
CA THR A 671 -43.23 -9.16 -7.40
C THR A 671 -42.45 -10.36 -7.97
N GLN A 672 -41.24 -10.62 -7.51
CA GLN A 672 -40.36 -11.64 -8.07
C GLN A 672 -40.42 -12.95 -7.29
N ILE A 673 -40.39 -14.06 -8.02
CA ILE A 673 -40.40 -15.42 -7.47
C ILE A 673 -39.23 -16.20 -8.06
N TRP A 674 -38.50 -16.87 -7.19
CA TRP A 674 -37.27 -17.58 -7.48
C TRP A 674 -37.37 -19.02 -7.00
N LEU A 675 -37.03 -20.00 -7.84
CA LEU A 675 -36.87 -21.37 -7.38
C LEU A 675 -35.57 -21.50 -6.58
N VAL A 676 -35.67 -21.85 -5.30
CA VAL A 676 -34.50 -21.96 -4.42
C VAL A 676 -34.11 -23.39 -4.08
N TYR A 677 -35.04 -24.34 -4.23
CA TYR A 677 -34.75 -25.76 -4.09
C TYR A 677 -35.79 -26.61 -4.82
N THR A 678 -35.38 -27.75 -5.35
CA THR A 678 -36.28 -28.82 -5.82
C THR A 678 -35.59 -30.17 -5.72
N ASN A 679 -36.37 -31.24 -5.57
CA ASN A 679 -35.87 -32.62 -5.68
C ASN A 679 -36.46 -33.40 -6.87
N TYR A 680 -37.14 -32.71 -7.79
CA TYR A 680 -37.74 -33.31 -8.97
C TYR A 680 -37.60 -32.41 -10.20
N ASN A 681 -37.77 -33.02 -11.37
CA ASN A 681 -37.73 -32.31 -12.64
C ASN A 681 -39.02 -31.50 -12.86
N ASP A 682 -38.88 -30.31 -13.44
CA ASP A 682 -40.02 -29.45 -13.82
C ASP A 682 -40.90 -28.92 -12.65
N PRO A 683 -40.32 -28.25 -11.64
CA PRO A 683 -41.10 -27.57 -10.62
C PRO A 683 -41.83 -26.36 -11.19
N ILE A 684 -43.16 -26.32 -11.04
CA ILE A 684 -44.00 -25.22 -11.53
C ILE A 684 -44.54 -24.43 -10.34
N PHE A 685 -44.25 -23.12 -10.31
CA PHE A 685 -44.86 -22.24 -9.31
C PHE A 685 -46.36 -22.09 -9.55
N ARG A 686 -47.18 -22.53 -8.59
CA ARG A 686 -48.64 -22.28 -8.58
C ARG A 686 -49.02 -21.18 -7.61
N VAL A 687 -49.80 -20.20 -8.08
CA VAL A 687 -50.25 -19.04 -7.28
C VAL A 687 -51.45 -19.41 -6.41
N PRO A 688 -51.45 -19.08 -5.10
CA PRO A 688 -52.66 -19.08 -4.29
C PRO A 688 -53.64 -18.01 -4.81
N THR A 689 -54.85 -18.37 -5.22
CA THR A 689 -55.88 -17.39 -5.62
C THR A 689 -56.35 -16.57 -4.42
N ARG A 690 -56.60 -15.28 -4.64
CA ARG A 690 -56.94 -14.28 -3.61
C ARG A 690 -58.36 -14.43 -3.03
N GLU A 691 -59.10 -15.48 -3.40
CA GLU A 691 -60.51 -15.70 -3.00
C GLU A 691 -60.67 -16.70 -1.83
N GLU A 692 -59.59 -17.26 -1.29
CA GLU A 692 -59.64 -18.22 -0.17
C GLU A 692 -58.93 -17.69 1.09
N SER A 693 -58.88 -16.37 1.29
CA SER A 693 -58.28 -15.75 2.49
C SER A 693 -59.30 -15.37 3.57
N ASP A 694 -60.58 -15.69 3.38
CA ASP A 694 -61.65 -15.35 4.33
C ASP A 694 -62.10 -16.52 5.22
N ASP A 695 -61.53 -17.72 5.06
CA ASP A 695 -61.77 -18.80 6.02
C ASP A 695 -60.68 -18.82 7.11
N GLU A 696 -61.18 -18.79 8.34
CA GLU A 696 -60.50 -18.58 9.62
C GLU A 696 -59.16 -19.31 9.81
N PRO A 697 -58.25 -18.75 10.64
CA PRO A 697 -57.01 -19.43 11.00
C PRO A 697 -57.30 -20.71 11.81
N LEU A 698 -56.87 -21.86 11.27
CA LEU A 698 -56.74 -23.13 11.98
C LEU A 698 -55.60 -23.10 13.02
#